data_AF-A0A2D1U1X3-F1
#
_entry.id   AF-A0A2D1U1X3-F1
#
_cell.length_a   1.000
_cell.length_b   1.000
_cell.length_c   1.000
_cell.angle_alpha   90.00
_cell.angle_beta   90.00
_cell.angle_gamma   90.00
#
_symmetry.space_group_name_H-M   'P 1'
#
loop_
_entity.id
_entity.type
_entity.pdbx_description
1 polymer ?
#
loop_
_entity_poly.entity_id
_entity_poly.type
_entity_poly.pdbx_seq_one_letter_code
_entity_poly.pdbx_strand_id
1 'polypeptide(L)'
;MIKACLLINVGLVLASTRVSFTSVLLCVSFFVLLITLVAAVFIYNRINATSELYKKRNSAEKASLLQQHLYTFNSSQIEAFQKYLRRKLKASVKMTNSGLLSLCMIIFLMFCSKPGFSQSTKATGSFWADGGVIITVILILIPILAGIWLMMVKVNNIFRQYQDKQRLQEASELARWIDEADSQDLQELLSKRKKALDYTLKHNELSGEIAAEDDKGLLHQIQSDPGLPVVSLKKRALKRPGVDPRLSKLILWYLGAATCWLLFGTTVGEYLGIKFVAPDADQLSWLSFGRLRPVHTNAVFWGWASLGMIGLGLYVVPRVGNAPLASLKLGWYSFWLINTAVIIGSLCLMAGINNGGGEYREYTWPVMLFFGLGVIFTLINFMQTVARRTTKEIYISNWYIIAAVIFVIVIAFVAYVPFWQDGLGETIIQGYYMHQGVGMWFMLFTLGIVYYFLPQQLNKPIYSYSLGILAFWTQILFYTVIGTHHFVFSSIPWSLQTVAILGSMGMVIPVAAGTTNFIMTFKGAWHKVPSSYTLPFFIVGIIFYFTGSLQGTAEAFRSTNLIWHFTDFTVAHSHLTMYGIICFFLWAGIYALVPRLTGKEAPQITVGAHFWLALIGLMFYTIPLMYGSTLKGLMWMDGKPFIDSVVFMAPYWLWRAIGGSLMWLSHLFFAYNFYKMLKGSNQTIDVAEAAIKKLNQSDASTEKKF
;
A
#
# COMPACT_ATOMS: atom_id res chain seq x y z
N MET A 1 10.55 53.38 4.96
CA MET A 1 11.10 53.17 3.60
C MET A 1 11.90 51.87 3.42
N ILE A 2 12.16 51.05 4.45
CA ILE A 2 12.98 49.81 4.36
C ILE A 2 12.12 48.53 4.39
N LYS A 3 11.09 48.47 3.52
CA LYS A 3 10.27 47.25 3.30
C LYS A 3 9.91 46.99 1.82
N ALA A 4 10.36 47.84 0.89
CA ALA A 4 10.05 47.70 -0.54
C ALA A 4 11.12 46.94 -1.36
N CYS A 5 12.40 47.03 -0.99
CA CYS A 5 13.49 46.51 -1.83
C CYS A 5 13.61 44.98 -1.89
N LEU A 6 13.10 44.22 -0.91
CA LEU A 6 13.26 42.75 -0.91
C LEU A 6 12.28 41.99 -1.83
N LEU A 7 11.17 42.62 -2.24
CA LEU A 7 10.12 41.94 -3.03
C LEU A 7 10.32 42.05 -4.55
N ILE A 8 11.10 43.01 -5.02
CA ILE A 8 11.26 43.30 -6.46
C ILE A 8 12.22 42.30 -7.14
N ASN A 9 13.27 41.85 -6.45
CA ASN A 9 14.30 40.96 -7.03
C ASN A 9 13.93 39.47 -7.10
N VAL A 10 12.78 39.04 -6.57
CA VAL A 10 12.31 37.65 -6.74
C VAL A 10 11.32 37.55 -7.91
N GLY A 11 10.50 38.57 -8.16
CA GLY A 11 9.53 38.59 -9.25
C GLY A 11 10.16 38.66 -10.66
N LEU A 12 11.25 39.43 -10.83
CA LEU A 12 11.85 39.65 -12.15
C LEU A 12 12.62 38.45 -12.72
N VAL A 13 13.04 37.49 -11.89
CA VAL A 13 13.92 36.38 -12.32
C VAL A 13 13.15 35.24 -13.00
N LEU A 14 11.85 35.12 -12.76
CA LEU A 14 11.01 34.03 -13.29
C LEU A 14 10.16 34.40 -14.50
N ALA A 15 10.14 35.68 -14.91
CA ALA A 15 9.27 36.19 -15.96
C ALA A 15 9.75 35.89 -17.41
N SER A 16 10.91 35.25 -17.59
CA SER A 16 11.52 35.00 -18.91
C SER A 16 12.08 33.59 -19.12
N THR A 17 11.95 32.70 -18.13
CA THR A 17 12.54 31.36 -18.20
C THR A 17 11.74 30.42 -19.08
N ARG A 18 12.03 30.42 -20.39
CA ARG A 18 12.08 29.16 -21.15
C ARG A 18 12.93 28.19 -20.31
N VAL A 19 12.39 27.05 -19.91
CA VAL A 19 13.14 26.06 -19.10
C VAL A 19 14.37 25.66 -19.90
N SER A 20 15.55 26.14 -19.49
CA SER A 20 16.76 25.96 -20.26
C SER A 20 17.19 24.49 -20.19
N PHE A 21 17.80 24.00 -21.27
CA PHE A 21 18.36 22.65 -21.28
C PHE A 21 19.34 22.44 -20.11
N THR A 22 20.07 23.49 -19.69
CA THR A 22 20.93 23.45 -18.51
C THR A 22 20.18 23.12 -17.22
N SER A 23 18.95 23.61 -17.02
CA SER A 23 18.11 23.27 -15.87
C SER A 23 17.63 21.81 -15.93
N VAL A 24 17.20 21.31 -17.09
CA VAL A 24 16.81 19.90 -17.27
C VAL A 24 18.01 18.97 -17.05
N LEU A 25 19.17 19.32 -17.62
CA LEU A 25 20.41 18.58 -17.45
C LEU A 25 20.90 18.62 -15.99
N LEU A 26 20.72 19.73 -15.28
CA LEU A 26 20.98 19.83 -13.83
C LEU A 26 20.06 18.91 -13.03
N CYS A 27 18.75 18.91 -13.27
CA CYS A 27 17.82 18.01 -12.60
C CYS A 27 18.13 16.53 -12.89
N VAL A 28 18.42 16.19 -14.15
CA VAL A 28 18.81 14.83 -14.57
C VAL A 28 20.14 14.41 -13.93
N SER A 29 21.17 15.26 -13.99
CA SER A 29 22.49 14.97 -13.41
C SER A 29 22.41 14.87 -11.88
N PHE A 30 21.62 15.73 -11.23
CA PHE A 30 21.35 15.66 -9.80
C PHE A 30 20.60 14.37 -9.43
N PHE A 31 19.63 13.93 -10.23
CA PHE A 31 18.90 12.68 -9.99
C PHE A 31 19.81 11.44 -10.18
N VAL A 32 20.70 11.45 -11.18
CA VAL A 32 21.73 10.41 -11.34
C VAL A 32 22.72 10.43 -10.17
N LEU A 33 23.20 11.62 -9.75
CA LEU A 33 24.10 11.79 -8.61
C LEU A 33 23.45 11.32 -7.29
N LEU A 34 22.15 11.58 -7.11
CA LEU A 34 21.38 11.13 -5.96
C LEU A 34 21.22 9.61 -5.97
N ILE A 35 20.96 8.99 -7.12
CA ILE A 35 20.86 7.54 -7.26
C ILE A 35 22.21 6.85 -7.05
N THR A 36 23.31 7.40 -7.55
CA THR A 36 24.66 6.84 -7.31
C THR A 36 25.09 7.05 -5.85
N LEU A 37 24.76 8.19 -5.23
CA LEU A 37 24.99 8.43 -3.80
C LEU A 37 24.19 7.45 -2.92
N VAL A 38 22.89 7.25 -3.21
CA VAL A 38 22.05 6.27 -2.49
C VAL A 38 22.57 4.85 -2.68
N ALA A 39 23.02 4.48 -3.88
CA ALA A 39 23.66 3.19 -4.13
C ALA A 39 24.99 3.03 -3.36
N ALA A 40 25.83 4.07 -3.33
CA ALA A 40 27.09 4.08 -2.59
C ALA A 40 26.87 3.97 -1.07
N VAL A 41 25.94 4.75 -0.50
CA VAL A 41 25.56 4.67 0.93
C VAL A 41 24.94 3.31 1.27
N PHE A 42 24.11 2.74 0.37
CA PHE A 42 23.59 1.38 0.56
C PHE A 42 24.70 0.32 0.59
N ILE A 43 25.68 0.42 -0.31
CA ILE A 43 26.84 -0.49 -0.36
C ILE A 43 27.73 -0.31 0.88
N TYR A 44 28.06 0.93 1.25
CA TYR A 44 28.86 1.26 2.43
C TYR A 44 28.23 0.71 3.72
N ASN A 45 26.94 0.97 3.93
CA ASN A 45 26.20 0.45 5.10
C ASN A 45 26.14 -1.09 5.12
N ARG A 46 26.12 -1.76 3.96
CA ARG A 46 26.19 -3.23 3.87
C ARG A 46 27.58 -3.78 4.18
N ILE A 47 28.64 -3.10 3.74
CA ILE A 47 30.02 -3.45 4.06
C ILE A 47 30.26 -3.29 5.57
N ASN A 48 29.93 -2.13 6.15
CA ASN A 48 30.08 -1.88 7.59
C ASN A 48 29.31 -2.88 8.45
N ALA A 49 28.03 -3.14 8.14
CA ALA A 49 27.24 -4.12 8.88
C ALA A 49 27.82 -5.56 8.80
N THR A 50 28.54 -5.90 7.72
CA THR A 50 29.21 -7.20 7.58
C THR A 50 30.56 -7.22 8.31
N SER A 51 31.29 -6.10 8.32
CA SER A 51 32.53 -5.91 9.09
C SER A 51 32.29 -5.98 10.60
N GLU A 52 31.21 -5.37 11.09
CA GLU A 52 30.75 -5.46 12.48
C GLU A 52 30.45 -6.91 12.90
N LEU A 53 29.71 -7.66 12.08
CA LEU A 53 29.44 -9.08 12.33
C LEU A 53 30.72 -9.93 12.31
N TYR A 54 31.67 -9.63 11.42
CA TYR A 54 32.96 -10.33 11.37
C TYR A 54 33.80 -10.05 12.63
N LYS A 55 33.88 -8.80 13.10
CA LYS A 55 34.54 -8.43 14.36
C LYS A 55 33.92 -9.15 15.56
N LYS A 56 32.59 -9.14 15.68
CA LYS A 56 31.87 -9.84 16.76
C LYS A 56 32.00 -11.37 16.73
N ARG A 57 32.34 -11.97 15.59
CA ARG A 57 32.59 -13.42 15.48
C ARG A 57 34.04 -13.84 15.81
N ASN A 58 34.98 -12.89 15.84
CA ASN A 58 36.39 -13.12 16.19
C ASN A 58 36.73 -12.75 17.66
N SER A 59 35.74 -12.42 18.50
CA SER A 59 35.92 -12.29 19.95
C SER A 59 35.97 -13.66 20.64
N ALA A 60 36.40 -13.70 21.90
CA ALA A 60 36.54 -14.94 22.68
C ALA A 60 35.19 -15.58 23.13
N GLU A 61 34.04 -14.97 22.82
CA GLU A 61 32.70 -15.38 23.30
C GLU A 61 32.09 -16.58 22.56
N LYS A 62 32.89 -17.34 21.80
CA LYS A 62 32.37 -18.34 20.86
C LYS A 62 31.56 -19.46 21.53
N ALA A 63 31.84 -19.79 22.79
CA ALA A 63 31.09 -20.79 23.55
C ALA A 63 29.73 -20.28 24.08
N SER A 64 29.67 -19.05 24.63
CA SER A 64 28.42 -18.48 25.14
C SER A 64 27.40 -18.22 24.02
N LEU A 65 27.88 -17.85 22.83
CA LEU A 65 27.05 -17.62 21.64
C LEU A 65 26.37 -18.91 21.13
N LEU A 66 27.03 -20.06 21.29
CA LEU A 66 26.43 -21.38 21.03
C LEU A 66 25.42 -21.77 22.10
N GLN A 67 25.76 -21.58 23.38
CA GLN A 67 24.85 -21.85 24.50
C GLN A 67 23.57 -20.98 24.43
N GLN A 68 23.69 -19.73 23.96
CA GLN A 68 22.57 -18.81 23.72
C GLN A 68 21.57 -19.35 22.68
N HIS A 69 22.02 -20.16 21.70
CA HIS A 69 21.11 -20.77 20.72
C HIS A 69 20.20 -21.84 21.33
N LEU A 70 20.60 -22.54 22.40
CA LEU A 70 19.73 -23.54 23.05
C LEU A 70 18.48 -22.90 23.66
N TYR A 71 18.58 -21.65 24.14
CA TYR A 71 17.46 -20.90 24.70
C TYR A 71 16.44 -20.46 23.63
N THR A 72 16.79 -20.42 22.34
CA THR A 72 15.87 -20.02 21.26
C THR A 72 15.09 -21.19 20.65
N PHE A 73 15.44 -22.44 20.98
CA PHE A 73 14.73 -23.63 20.49
C PHE A 73 13.28 -23.68 21.02
N ASN A 74 12.35 -24.06 20.15
CA ASN A 74 10.96 -24.34 20.55
C ASN A 74 10.75 -25.83 20.91
N SER A 75 9.65 -26.17 21.59
CA SER A 75 9.42 -27.53 22.12
C SER A 75 9.50 -28.64 21.04
N SER A 76 9.04 -28.39 19.80
CA SER A 76 9.14 -29.38 18.72
C SER A 76 10.55 -29.52 18.14
N GLN A 77 11.36 -28.45 18.16
CA GLN A 77 12.80 -28.52 17.86
C GLN A 77 13.56 -29.32 18.95
N ILE A 78 13.25 -29.08 20.23
CA ILE A 78 13.83 -29.85 21.35
C ILE A 78 13.45 -31.32 21.25
N GLU A 79 12.20 -31.65 20.93
CA GLU A 79 11.73 -33.03 20.80
C GLU A 79 12.33 -33.76 19.59
N ALA A 80 12.45 -33.09 18.44
CA ALA A 80 13.17 -33.61 17.28
C ALA A 80 14.65 -33.88 17.60
N PHE A 81 15.27 -33.04 18.43
CA PHE A 81 16.66 -33.20 18.84
C PHE A 81 16.86 -34.29 19.92
N GLN A 82 15.98 -34.39 20.92
CA GLN A 82 15.97 -35.50 21.89
C GLN A 82 15.80 -36.86 21.18
N LYS A 83 15.03 -36.91 20.08
CA LYS A 83 14.89 -38.10 19.23
C LYS A 83 16.20 -38.48 18.51
N TYR A 84 17.06 -37.52 18.19
CA TYR A 84 18.39 -37.76 17.61
C TYR A 84 19.38 -38.29 18.67
N LEU A 85 19.47 -37.68 19.86
CA LEU A 85 20.36 -38.16 20.94
C LEU A 85 20.09 -39.63 21.32
N ARG A 86 18.80 -40.02 21.36
CA ARG A 86 18.39 -41.42 21.62
C ARG A 86 18.78 -42.42 20.53
N ARG A 87 19.12 -41.96 19.32
CA ARG A 87 19.63 -42.79 18.21
C ARG A 87 21.14 -42.91 18.28
N LYS A 88 21.84 -41.77 18.45
CA LYS A 88 23.30 -41.70 18.60
C LYS A 88 23.84 -42.66 19.66
N LEU A 89 23.16 -42.81 20.80
CA LEU A 89 23.48 -43.76 21.86
C LEU A 89 23.51 -45.26 21.46
N LYS A 90 23.11 -45.62 20.22
CA LYS A 90 23.17 -46.99 19.69
C LYS A 90 24.23 -47.24 18.61
N ALA A 91 24.99 -46.23 18.19
CA ALA A 91 25.96 -46.35 17.09
C ALA A 91 27.34 -45.79 17.50
N SER A 92 28.35 -46.67 17.59
CA SER A 92 29.73 -46.30 17.91
C SER A 92 30.70 -47.29 17.24
N VAL A 93 31.92 -46.80 16.90
CA VAL A 93 33.02 -47.53 16.22
C VAL A 93 32.72 -47.86 14.73
N LYS A 94 33.55 -47.55 13.72
CA LYS A 94 34.93 -47.00 13.64
C LYS A 94 35.10 -46.08 12.41
N MET A 95 36.26 -45.41 12.27
CA MET A 95 36.56 -44.41 11.21
C MET A 95 37.98 -44.58 10.62
N THR A 96 38.23 -44.11 9.39
CA THR A 96 39.58 -43.88 8.79
C THR A 96 39.56 -42.80 7.68
N ASN A 97 40.72 -42.22 7.36
CA ASN A 97 40.96 -41.02 6.50
C ASN A 97 41.22 -41.37 5.00
N SER A 98 41.39 -40.46 4.01
CA SER A 98 41.78 -39.02 3.95
C SER A 98 41.01 -38.23 2.84
N GLY A 99 41.40 -37.09 2.21
CA GLY A 99 42.69 -36.36 2.10
C GLY A 99 42.61 -34.99 1.37
N LEU A 100 43.61 -34.66 0.52
CA LEU A 100 43.83 -33.35 -0.18
C LEU A 100 43.60 -33.48 -1.73
N LEU A 101 43.73 -32.50 -2.65
CA LEU A 101 44.45 -31.20 -2.74
C LEU A 101 43.79 -30.20 -3.74
N SER A 102 44.45 -29.08 -4.07
CA SER A 102 44.03 -27.96 -4.96
C SER A 102 44.43 -28.18 -6.46
N LEU A 103 44.33 -27.28 -7.47
CA LEU A 103 44.31 -25.80 -7.64
C LEU A 103 43.36 -25.45 -8.87
N CYS A 104 43.39 -24.43 -9.76
CA CYS A 104 44.24 -23.26 -10.06
C CYS A 104 43.46 -22.05 -10.70
N MET A 105 43.92 -21.48 -11.83
CA MET A 105 43.58 -20.11 -12.32
C MET A 105 43.60 -19.98 -13.88
N ILE A 106 43.70 -18.74 -14.43
CA ILE A 106 43.83 -18.30 -15.86
C ILE A 106 42.48 -18.00 -16.56
N ILE A 107 42.12 -16.85 -17.17
CA ILE A 107 42.76 -15.60 -17.71
C ILE A 107 43.04 -15.58 -19.24
N PHE A 108 42.22 -14.85 -20.01
CA PHE A 108 42.54 -14.09 -21.25
C PHE A 108 41.36 -13.11 -21.52
N LEU A 109 41.53 -11.78 -21.57
CA LEU A 109 41.91 -10.90 -22.70
C LEU A 109 40.93 -10.97 -23.89
N MET A 110 40.18 -9.89 -24.23
CA MET A 110 40.56 -8.72 -25.10
C MET A 110 40.63 -9.09 -26.60
N PHE A 111 40.38 -8.22 -27.60
CA PHE A 111 40.16 -6.75 -27.69
C PHE A 111 39.30 -6.43 -28.95
N CYS A 112 39.12 -5.13 -29.22
CA CYS A 112 39.03 -4.43 -30.52
C CYS A 112 37.67 -3.80 -30.92
N SER A 113 37.77 -2.50 -31.23
CA SER A 113 36.76 -1.63 -31.80
C SER A 113 37.20 -1.13 -33.19
N LYS A 114 36.27 -0.58 -33.98
CA LYS A 114 36.58 0.28 -35.15
C LYS A 114 35.60 1.47 -35.19
N PRO A 115 36.04 2.68 -35.58
CA PRO A 115 35.17 3.84 -35.73
C PRO A 115 34.55 3.91 -37.14
N GLY A 116 33.45 4.65 -37.28
CA GLY A 116 32.90 5.09 -38.56
C GLY A 116 32.72 6.61 -38.55
N PHE A 117 33.20 7.29 -39.59
CA PHE A 117 33.06 8.74 -39.79
C PHE A 117 31.88 9.03 -40.73
N SER A 118 31.16 10.14 -40.51
CA SER A 118 30.41 10.82 -41.57
C SER A 118 30.27 12.33 -41.28
N GLN A 119 29.93 13.09 -42.31
CA GLN A 119 30.08 14.55 -42.41
C GLN A 119 29.06 15.39 -41.63
N SER A 120 29.33 16.69 -41.58
CA SER A 120 28.55 17.71 -40.91
C SER A 120 27.62 18.48 -41.85
N THR A 121 26.53 19.00 -41.29
CA THR A 121 25.77 20.14 -41.86
C THR A 121 25.50 21.15 -40.74
N LYS A 122 25.70 22.44 -41.01
CA LYS A 122 25.39 23.52 -40.05
C LYS A 122 23.89 23.83 -40.07
N ALA A 123 23.26 23.82 -38.89
CA ALA A 123 21.98 24.49 -38.65
C ALA A 123 22.07 25.24 -37.32
N THR A 124 21.70 26.53 -37.30
CA THR A 124 21.81 27.41 -36.12
C THR A 124 20.61 27.25 -35.20
N GLY A 125 20.61 26.17 -34.43
CA GLY A 125 19.78 25.98 -33.24
C GLY A 125 20.64 25.47 -32.08
N SER A 126 20.14 25.54 -30.85
CA SER A 126 20.82 24.85 -29.75
C SER A 126 20.69 23.35 -29.95
N PHE A 127 21.81 22.69 -30.31
CA PHE A 127 21.90 21.23 -30.51
C PHE A 127 21.24 20.44 -29.38
N TRP A 128 21.35 20.94 -28.15
CA TRP A 128 20.81 20.32 -26.94
C TRP A 128 19.30 20.51 -26.73
N ALA A 129 18.66 21.41 -27.47
CA ALA A 129 17.21 21.60 -27.45
C ALA A 129 16.47 20.71 -28.49
N ASP A 130 17.21 19.93 -29.29
CA ASP A 130 16.63 18.95 -30.21
C ASP A 130 15.99 17.79 -29.43
N GLY A 131 14.73 17.47 -29.76
CA GLY A 131 14.03 16.33 -29.20
C GLY A 131 14.77 15.01 -29.42
N GLY A 132 15.49 14.85 -30.54
CA GLY A 132 16.35 13.69 -30.80
C GLY A 132 17.49 13.56 -29.79
N VAL A 133 18.09 14.67 -29.36
CA VAL A 133 19.16 14.67 -28.34
C VAL A 133 18.57 14.39 -26.96
N ILE A 134 17.42 14.95 -26.61
CA ILE A 134 16.72 14.66 -25.34
C ILE A 134 16.31 13.18 -25.27
N ILE A 135 15.72 12.63 -26.34
CA ILE A 135 15.39 11.20 -26.45
C ILE A 135 16.65 10.34 -26.33
N THR A 136 17.75 10.72 -26.98
CA THR A 136 19.03 9.99 -26.90
C THR A 136 19.59 9.98 -25.48
N VAL A 137 19.55 11.10 -24.75
CA VAL A 137 19.95 11.19 -23.34
C VAL A 137 19.08 10.27 -22.46
N ILE A 138 17.76 10.25 -22.66
CA ILE A 138 16.84 9.35 -21.93
C ILE A 138 17.15 7.87 -22.25
N LEU A 139 17.38 7.54 -23.53
CA LEU A 139 17.75 6.19 -23.97
C LEU A 139 19.12 5.72 -23.44
N ILE A 140 20.05 6.64 -23.15
CA ILE A 140 21.33 6.35 -22.48
C ILE A 140 21.16 6.21 -20.95
N LEU A 141 20.25 6.97 -20.34
CA LEU A 141 19.97 6.88 -18.90
C LEU A 141 19.30 5.56 -18.51
N ILE A 142 18.39 5.03 -19.32
CA ILE A 142 17.68 3.76 -19.06
C ILE A 142 18.66 2.59 -18.75
N PRO A 143 19.66 2.24 -19.60
CA PRO A 143 20.61 1.17 -19.30
C PRO A 143 21.57 1.51 -18.15
N ILE A 144 21.90 2.78 -17.91
CA ILE A 144 22.72 3.18 -16.74
C ILE A 144 21.95 2.93 -15.44
N LEU A 145 20.69 3.39 -15.34
CA LEU A 145 19.83 3.20 -14.18
C LEU A 145 19.50 1.71 -13.97
N ALA A 146 19.23 0.96 -15.05
CA ALA A 146 19.08 -0.48 -15.00
C ALA A 146 20.37 -1.19 -14.54
N GLY A 147 21.55 -0.71 -14.97
CA GLY A 147 22.86 -1.20 -14.55
C GLY A 147 23.11 -0.98 -13.05
N ILE A 148 22.82 0.21 -12.52
CA ILE A 148 22.91 0.51 -11.08
C ILE A 148 21.93 -0.35 -10.28
N TRP A 149 20.71 -0.54 -10.77
CA TRP A 149 19.72 -1.43 -10.15
C TRP A 149 20.15 -2.90 -10.15
N LEU A 150 20.64 -3.41 -11.28
CA LEU A 150 21.20 -4.76 -11.40
C LEU A 150 22.42 -4.95 -10.49
N MET A 151 23.28 -3.93 -10.36
CA MET A 151 24.41 -3.95 -9.42
C MET A 151 23.91 -4.04 -7.98
N MET A 152 22.95 -3.20 -7.56
CA MET A 152 22.36 -3.29 -6.22
C MET A 152 21.71 -4.65 -5.95
N VAL A 153 21.01 -5.22 -6.93
CA VAL A 153 20.43 -6.58 -6.83
C VAL A 153 21.52 -7.65 -6.72
N LYS A 154 22.57 -7.60 -7.55
CA LYS A 154 23.69 -8.56 -7.56
C LYS A 154 24.48 -8.49 -6.25
N VAL A 155 24.82 -7.30 -5.77
CA VAL A 155 25.50 -7.08 -4.48
C VAL A 155 24.66 -7.60 -3.31
N ASN A 156 23.35 -7.30 -3.29
CA ASN A 156 22.43 -7.77 -2.25
C ASN A 156 22.26 -9.30 -2.30
N ASN A 157 22.33 -9.93 -3.48
CA ASN A 157 22.33 -11.39 -3.62
C ASN A 157 23.66 -12.02 -3.17
N ILE A 158 24.82 -11.40 -3.46
CA ILE A 158 26.14 -11.86 -2.98
C ILE A 158 26.21 -11.77 -1.44
N PHE A 159 25.78 -10.65 -0.84
CA PHE A 159 25.71 -10.53 0.62
C PHE A 159 24.76 -11.56 1.24
N ARG A 160 23.64 -11.91 0.60
CA ARG A 160 22.77 -13.01 1.07
C ARG A 160 23.44 -14.36 0.94
N GLN A 161 24.06 -14.69 -0.20
CA GLN A 161 24.81 -15.94 -0.36
C GLN A 161 25.91 -16.07 0.69
N TYR A 162 26.58 -14.97 1.05
CA TYR A 162 27.56 -14.94 2.13
C TYR A 162 26.91 -15.16 3.51
N GLN A 163 25.82 -14.44 3.85
CA GLN A 163 25.10 -14.60 5.12
C GLN A 163 24.44 -15.98 5.28
N ASP A 164 23.87 -16.54 4.21
CA ASP A 164 23.25 -17.87 4.25
C ASP A 164 24.33 -18.97 4.29
N LYS A 165 25.50 -18.76 3.65
CA LYS A 165 26.68 -19.62 3.85
C LYS A 165 27.22 -19.53 5.29
N GLN A 166 27.26 -18.32 5.89
CA GLN A 166 27.64 -18.13 7.29
C GLN A 166 26.66 -18.84 8.24
N ARG A 167 25.34 -18.72 8.03
CA ARG A 167 24.33 -19.46 8.81
C ARG A 167 24.41 -20.97 8.64
N LEU A 168 24.74 -21.47 7.45
CA LEU A 168 24.98 -22.90 7.22
C LEU A 168 26.28 -23.38 7.88
N GLN A 169 27.29 -22.50 8.01
CA GLN A 169 28.48 -22.76 8.83
C GLN A 169 28.15 -22.72 10.32
N GLU A 170 27.40 -21.74 10.81
CA GLU A 170 26.93 -21.64 12.20
C GLU A 170 26.07 -22.86 12.58
N ALA A 171 25.16 -23.29 11.70
CA ALA A 171 24.38 -24.52 11.88
C ALA A 171 25.25 -25.79 11.84
N SER A 172 26.39 -25.74 11.15
CA SER A 172 27.36 -26.84 11.12
C SER A 172 28.26 -26.87 12.36
N GLU A 173 28.62 -25.70 12.90
CA GLU A 173 29.38 -25.53 14.14
C GLU A 173 28.50 -25.88 15.35
N LEU A 174 27.23 -25.44 15.36
CA LEU A 174 26.22 -25.82 16.35
C LEU A 174 25.94 -27.32 16.32
N ALA A 175 25.71 -27.91 15.14
CA ALA A 175 25.53 -29.35 15.01
C ALA A 175 26.74 -30.14 15.52
N ARG A 176 27.97 -29.69 15.21
CA ARG A 176 29.19 -30.35 15.70
C ARG A 176 29.38 -30.20 17.21
N TRP A 177 29.20 -29.00 17.78
CA TRP A 177 29.29 -28.79 19.22
C TRP A 177 28.26 -29.65 19.98
N ILE A 178 27.04 -29.76 19.45
CA ILE A 178 25.99 -30.68 19.93
C ILE A 178 26.39 -32.16 19.80
N ASP A 179 27.25 -32.51 18.85
CA ASP A 179 27.76 -33.86 18.62
C ASP A 179 29.03 -34.18 19.45
N GLU A 180 29.72 -33.16 19.94
CA GLU A 180 30.94 -33.26 20.77
C GLU A 180 30.68 -33.05 22.27
N ALA A 181 29.54 -32.43 22.65
CA ALA A 181 29.15 -32.19 24.03
C ALA A 181 28.70 -33.47 24.78
N ASP A 182 28.89 -33.49 26.10
CA ASP A 182 28.47 -34.63 26.94
C ASP A 182 26.93 -34.79 26.91
N SER A 183 26.52 -36.03 26.79
CA SER A 183 25.15 -36.44 26.52
C SER A 183 24.24 -36.39 27.75
N GLN A 184 24.78 -36.32 28.98
CA GLN A 184 23.97 -36.21 30.21
C GLN A 184 23.60 -34.75 30.49
N ASP A 185 24.57 -33.86 30.72
CA ASP A 185 24.35 -32.44 31.02
C ASP A 185 23.46 -31.74 29.98
N LEU A 186 23.71 -32.01 28.70
CA LEU A 186 22.91 -31.44 27.60
C LEU A 186 21.46 -31.95 27.61
N GLN A 187 21.23 -33.23 27.97
CA GLN A 187 19.88 -33.76 28.13
C GLN A 187 19.17 -33.15 29.33
N GLU A 188 19.85 -32.94 30.46
CA GLU A 188 19.24 -32.29 31.63
C GLU A 188 18.82 -30.86 31.31
N LEU A 189 19.71 -30.05 30.74
CA LEU A 189 19.44 -28.66 30.34
C LEU A 189 18.23 -28.54 29.40
N LEU A 190 18.16 -29.42 28.40
CA LEU A 190 17.04 -29.48 27.46
C LEU A 190 15.75 -30.02 28.09
N SER A 191 15.84 -30.92 29.08
CA SER A 191 14.68 -31.37 29.85
C SER A 191 14.11 -30.25 30.72
N LYS A 192 14.98 -29.42 31.33
CA LYS A 192 14.59 -28.22 32.09
C LYS A 192 13.88 -27.23 31.17
N ARG A 193 14.47 -26.91 30.00
CA ARG A 193 13.86 -26.00 29.01
C ARG A 193 12.54 -26.53 28.45
N LYS A 194 12.43 -27.84 28.15
CA LYS A 194 11.15 -28.42 27.70
C LYS A 194 10.07 -28.33 28.77
N LYS A 195 10.37 -28.69 30.03
CA LYS A 195 9.44 -28.53 31.16
C LYS A 195 8.94 -27.08 31.31
N ALA A 196 9.80 -26.08 31.09
CA ALA A 196 9.43 -24.67 31.16
C ALA A 196 8.54 -24.20 29.99
N LEU A 197 8.71 -24.77 28.80
CA LEU A 197 7.90 -24.45 27.60
C LEU A 197 6.55 -25.18 27.59
N ASP A 198 6.50 -26.40 28.11
CA ASP A 198 5.28 -27.23 28.16
C ASP A 198 4.42 -26.96 29.43
N TYR A 199 4.89 -26.10 30.35
CA TYR A 199 4.19 -25.74 31.58
C TYR A 199 2.97 -24.82 31.33
N THR A 200 1.82 -25.21 31.87
CA THR A 200 0.55 -24.49 31.77
C THR A 200 0.01 -24.12 33.15
N LEU A 201 -0.40 -22.86 33.32
CA LEU A 201 -0.92 -22.31 34.58
C LEU A 201 -2.26 -22.94 34.95
N LYS A 202 -2.38 -23.46 36.18
CA LYS A 202 -3.64 -23.98 36.72
C LYS A 202 -4.58 -22.90 37.27
N HIS A 203 -4.20 -21.62 37.11
CA HIS A 203 -4.94 -20.42 37.51
C HIS A 203 -5.09 -20.22 39.03
N ASN A 204 -4.36 -21.01 39.83
CA ASN A 204 -4.34 -20.92 41.30
C ASN A 204 -2.95 -20.52 41.84
N GLU A 205 -1.97 -20.26 40.97
CA GLU A 205 -0.62 -19.87 41.35
C GLU A 205 -0.52 -18.37 41.72
N LEU A 206 -0.29 -18.05 42.99
CA LEU A 206 0.06 -16.69 43.46
C LEU A 206 1.53 -16.34 43.12
N SER A 207 1.83 -15.05 42.99
CA SER A 207 3.19 -14.56 42.72
C SER A 207 4.13 -14.78 43.92
N GLY A 208 5.17 -15.59 43.74
CA GLY A 208 6.21 -15.82 44.76
C GLY A 208 7.33 -14.78 44.74
N GLU A 209 8.16 -14.80 45.80
CA GLU A 209 9.26 -13.85 46.07
C GLU A 209 10.55 -14.10 45.27
N ILE A 210 10.48 -14.94 44.23
CA ILE A 210 11.64 -15.36 43.43
C ILE A 210 12.08 -14.20 42.51
N ALA A 211 13.40 -14.02 42.34
CA ALA A 211 13.95 -13.07 41.39
C ALA A 211 13.37 -13.28 39.97
N ALA A 212 13.15 -12.18 39.24
CA ALA A 212 12.43 -12.19 37.97
C ALA A 212 13.29 -12.74 36.80
N GLU A 213 13.31 -14.07 36.66
CA GLU A 213 14.01 -14.80 35.60
C GLU A 213 13.05 -15.32 34.52
N ASP A 214 13.42 -15.19 33.23
CA ASP A 214 12.57 -15.59 32.09
C ASP A 214 12.82 -17.05 31.66
N ASP A 215 12.71 -17.98 32.62
CA ASP A 215 12.75 -19.44 32.40
C ASP A 215 11.77 -19.90 31.29
N LYS A 216 10.69 -19.14 31.09
CA LYS A 216 9.60 -19.40 30.11
C LYS A 216 9.89 -18.84 28.72
N GLY A 217 10.90 -17.98 28.55
CA GLY A 217 11.30 -17.39 27.28
C GLY A 217 10.31 -16.37 26.68
N LEU A 218 9.48 -15.72 27.49
CA LEU A 218 8.53 -14.69 27.06
C LEU A 218 9.23 -13.47 26.44
N LEU A 219 10.47 -13.21 26.83
CA LEU A 219 11.37 -12.15 26.36
C LEU A 219 12.28 -12.68 25.23
N HIS A 220 11.69 -13.25 24.17
CA HIS A 220 12.41 -13.85 23.02
C HIS A 220 13.53 -12.97 22.39
N GLN A 221 13.52 -11.65 22.58
CA GLN A 221 14.60 -10.74 22.20
C GLN A 221 14.72 -9.59 23.21
N ILE A 222 15.69 -9.66 24.12
CA ILE A 222 16.18 -8.50 24.87
C ILE A 222 17.19 -7.79 23.96
N GLN A 223 16.72 -6.83 23.15
CA GLN A 223 17.59 -6.00 22.33
C GLN A 223 18.18 -4.86 23.17
N SER A 224 19.49 -4.95 23.44
CA SER A 224 20.28 -3.89 24.08
C SER A 224 20.56 -2.67 23.17
N ASP A 225 20.34 -2.82 21.86
CA ASP A 225 20.32 -1.74 20.88
C ASP A 225 18.89 -1.61 20.29
N PRO A 226 18.17 -0.51 20.55
CA PRO A 226 16.81 -0.29 20.05
C PRO A 226 16.75 -0.04 18.53
N GLY A 227 17.90 0.10 17.86
CA GLY A 227 18.01 0.43 16.44
C GLY A 227 17.81 1.92 16.16
N LEU A 228 17.67 2.27 14.87
CA LEU A 228 17.50 3.66 14.45
C LEU A 228 16.22 4.26 15.06
N PRO A 229 16.29 5.37 15.83
CA PRO A 229 15.15 5.92 16.59
C PRO A 229 14.01 6.47 15.71
N VAL A 230 14.20 6.47 14.38
CA VAL A 230 13.21 6.89 13.37
C VAL A 230 12.18 5.78 13.08
N VAL A 231 12.47 4.51 13.36
CA VAL A 231 11.56 3.38 13.05
C VAL A 231 11.58 2.33 14.18
N SER A 232 10.52 2.27 14.98
CA SER A 232 10.40 1.23 16.01
C SER A 232 10.18 -0.16 15.38
N LEU A 233 10.77 -1.21 15.98
CA LEU A 233 10.70 -2.58 15.45
C LEU A 233 9.35 -3.26 15.79
N LYS A 234 8.66 -3.77 14.77
CA LYS A 234 7.34 -4.41 14.94
C LYS A 234 7.47 -5.85 15.45
N LYS A 235 6.75 -6.20 16.52
CA LYS A 235 6.50 -7.60 16.91
C LYS A 235 5.75 -8.34 15.81
N ARG A 236 6.35 -9.42 15.26
CA ARG A 236 5.80 -10.23 14.14
C ARG A 236 4.34 -10.66 14.42
N ALA A 237 3.51 -10.65 13.38
CA ALA A 237 2.12 -11.07 13.51
C ALA A 237 2.00 -12.57 13.92
N LEU A 238 1.15 -12.86 14.91
CA LEU A 238 0.82 -14.23 15.31
C LEU A 238 0.17 -15.01 14.15
N LYS A 239 0.62 -16.24 13.93
CA LYS A 239 0.06 -17.17 12.94
C LYS A 239 -1.36 -17.58 13.36
N ARG A 240 -2.37 -17.00 12.71
CA ARG A 240 -3.80 -17.29 12.95
C ARG A 240 -4.23 -18.60 12.25
N PRO A 241 -5.39 -19.18 12.59
CA PRO A 241 -5.92 -20.38 11.93
C PRO A 241 -5.96 -20.25 10.41
N GLY A 242 -5.74 -21.37 9.72
CA GLY A 242 -5.56 -21.41 8.27
C GLY A 242 -6.76 -20.87 7.50
N VAL A 243 -6.55 -19.76 6.79
CA VAL A 243 -7.45 -19.33 5.73
C VAL A 243 -7.29 -20.32 4.57
N ASP A 244 -8.39 -20.84 4.03
CA ASP A 244 -8.38 -21.72 2.84
C ASP A 244 -7.40 -21.17 1.78
N PRO A 245 -6.38 -21.96 1.35
CA PRO A 245 -5.43 -21.54 0.34
C PRO A 245 -6.08 -21.08 -0.98
N ARG A 246 -7.25 -21.62 -1.35
CA ARG A 246 -7.98 -21.23 -2.57
C ARG A 246 -8.57 -19.82 -2.43
N LEU A 247 -9.21 -19.53 -1.30
CA LEU A 247 -9.70 -18.19 -0.97
C LEU A 247 -8.55 -17.19 -0.77
N SER A 248 -7.46 -17.61 -0.12
CA SER A 248 -6.23 -16.81 0.01
C SER A 248 -5.68 -16.43 -1.36
N LYS A 249 -5.61 -17.37 -2.31
CA LYS A 249 -5.21 -17.10 -3.69
C LYS A 249 -6.14 -16.09 -4.36
N LEU A 250 -7.47 -16.28 -4.29
CA LEU A 250 -8.45 -15.35 -4.87
C LEU A 250 -8.27 -13.92 -4.35
N ILE A 251 -8.15 -13.74 -3.03
CA ILE A 251 -7.94 -12.43 -2.40
C ILE A 251 -6.64 -11.78 -2.90
N LEU A 252 -5.54 -12.54 -2.94
CA LEU A 252 -4.24 -12.01 -3.39
C LEU A 252 -4.24 -11.62 -4.88
N TRP A 253 -5.05 -12.27 -5.71
CA TRP A 253 -5.26 -11.84 -7.11
C TRP A 253 -6.06 -10.55 -7.21
N TYR A 254 -7.15 -10.39 -6.45
CA TYR A 254 -7.88 -9.11 -6.35
C TYR A 254 -6.96 -7.96 -5.93
N LEU A 255 -6.20 -8.13 -4.84
CA LEU A 255 -5.30 -7.09 -4.33
C LEU A 255 -4.10 -6.82 -5.26
N GLY A 256 -3.63 -7.83 -6.00
CA GLY A 256 -2.60 -7.68 -7.01
C GLY A 256 -3.06 -6.90 -8.23
N ALA A 257 -4.25 -7.22 -8.76
CA ALA A 257 -4.87 -6.47 -9.85
C ALA A 257 -5.17 -5.02 -9.42
N ALA A 258 -5.74 -4.81 -8.22
CA ALA A 258 -5.94 -3.49 -7.65
C ALA A 258 -4.61 -2.69 -7.62
N THR A 259 -3.53 -3.28 -7.11
CA THR A 259 -2.20 -2.65 -7.05
C THR A 259 -1.68 -2.27 -8.44
N CYS A 260 -1.96 -3.08 -9.47
CA CYS A 260 -1.63 -2.76 -10.86
C CYS A 260 -2.44 -1.55 -11.39
N TRP A 261 -3.75 -1.52 -11.14
CA TRP A 261 -4.62 -0.40 -11.51
C TRP A 261 -4.28 0.90 -10.77
N LEU A 262 -3.81 0.82 -9.52
CA LEU A 262 -3.31 1.98 -8.79
C LEU A 262 -2.10 2.58 -9.49
N LEU A 263 -1.11 1.75 -9.86
CA LEU A 263 0.06 2.21 -10.60
C LEU A 263 -0.32 2.79 -11.96
N PHE A 264 -1.13 2.09 -12.76
CA PHE A 264 -1.57 2.57 -14.07
C PHE A 264 -2.34 3.90 -13.95
N GLY A 265 -3.44 3.91 -13.19
CA GLY A 265 -4.32 5.07 -13.06
C GLY A 265 -3.61 6.29 -12.49
N THR A 266 -2.70 6.11 -11.52
CA THR A 266 -1.95 7.25 -10.94
C THR A 266 -0.75 7.67 -11.79
N THR A 267 -0.21 6.80 -12.65
CA THR A 267 0.76 7.23 -13.69
C THR A 267 0.07 8.13 -14.73
N VAL A 268 -1.15 7.77 -15.16
CA VAL A 268 -1.96 8.64 -16.03
C VAL A 268 -2.30 9.94 -15.30
N GLY A 269 -2.70 9.87 -14.03
CA GLY A 269 -2.99 11.04 -13.19
C GLY A 269 -1.82 12.01 -13.03
N GLU A 270 -0.61 11.49 -12.80
CA GLU A 270 0.61 12.30 -12.67
C GLU A 270 1.02 12.96 -14.00
N TYR A 271 0.95 12.21 -15.09
CA TYR A 271 1.19 12.75 -16.43
C TYR A 271 0.19 13.87 -16.81
N LEU A 272 -1.08 13.74 -16.42
CA LEU A 272 -2.07 14.82 -16.51
C LEU A 272 -1.76 15.98 -15.56
N GLY A 273 -1.20 15.69 -14.38
CA GLY A 273 -0.67 16.67 -13.44
C GLY A 273 0.36 17.58 -14.09
N ILE A 274 1.33 16.98 -14.78
CA ILE A 274 2.40 17.64 -15.56
C ILE A 274 1.83 18.46 -16.72
N LYS A 275 0.79 18.00 -17.43
CA LYS A 275 0.19 18.72 -18.57
C LYS A 275 -0.47 20.07 -18.26
N PHE A 276 -0.70 20.44 -16.99
CA PHE A 276 -1.05 21.82 -16.63
C PHE A 276 0.17 22.75 -16.49
N VAL A 277 1.37 22.20 -16.31
CA VAL A 277 2.64 22.94 -16.21
C VAL A 277 3.32 23.02 -17.59
N ALA A 278 3.20 21.94 -18.38
CA ALA A 278 3.70 21.84 -19.75
C ALA A 278 2.61 21.23 -20.66
N PRO A 279 1.63 22.04 -21.14
CA PRO A 279 0.56 21.53 -22.01
C PRO A 279 1.10 21.00 -23.34
N ASP A 280 2.12 21.64 -23.90
CA ASP A 280 2.77 21.28 -25.17
C ASP A 280 3.79 20.12 -25.05
N ALA A 281 3.78 19.36 -23.95
CA ALA A 281 4.69 18.22 -23.75
C ALA A 281 4.57 17.14 -24.84
N ASP A 282 3.40 17.03 -25.47
CA ASP A 282 3.13 16.27 -26.69
C ASP A 282 1.77 16.68 -27.29
N GLN A 283 1.57 16.35 -28.57
CA GLN A 283 0.34 16.65 -29.31
C GLN A 283 -0.42 15.37 -29.74
N LEU A 284 -0.23 14.26 -29.02
CA LEU A 284 -0.85 12.97 -29.38
C LEU A 284 -2.32 12.93 -28.91
N SER A 285 -3.26 12.77 -29.85
CA SER A 285 -4.70 12.79 -29.55
C SER A 285 -5.15 11.74 -28.52
N TRP A 286 -4.54 10.55 -28.54
CA TRP A 286 -4.75 9.48 -27.56
C TRP A 286 -4.26 9.83 -26.14
N LEU A 287 -3.31 10.77 -26.03
CA LEU A 287 -2.75 11.27 -24.77
C LEU A 287 -3.24 12.69 -24.42
N SER A 288 -4.28 13.17 -25.11
CA SER A 288 -4.90 14.46 -24.83
C SER A 288 -5.59 14.47 -23.46
N PHE A 289 -5.57 15.62 -22.79
CA PHE A 289 -6.09 15.76 -21.42
C PHE A 289 -7.54 15.27 -21.28
N GLY A 290 -8.41 15.65 -22.24
CA GLY A 290 -9.83 15.27 -22.24
C GLY A 290 -10.10 13.76 -22.38
N ARG A 291 -9.21 13.00 -23.02
CA ARG A 291 -9.33 11.53 -23.12
C ARG A 291 -8.74 10.81 -21.92
N LEU A 292 -7.60 11.29 -21.42
CA LEU A 292 -6.90 10.64 -20.32
C LEU A 292 -7.47 10.98 -18.93
N ARG A 293 -8.12 12.14 -18.72
CA ARG A 293 -8.82 12.43 -17.46
C ARG A 293 -9.79 11.32 -17.05
N PRO A 294 -10.73 10.87 -17.90
CA PRO A 294 -11.64 9.79 -17.53
C PRO A 294 -10.93 8.42 -17.47
N VAL A 295 -9.83 8.20 -18.20
CA VAL A 295 -8.99 6.98 -18.02
C VAL A 295 -8.40 6.94 -16.61
N HIS A 296 -7.86 8.06 -16.13
CA HIS A 296 -7.36 8.18 -14.76
C HIS A 296 -8.46 7.87 -13.73
N THR A 297 -9.59 8.59 -13.77
CA THR A 297 -10.67 8.45 -12.76
C THR A 297 -11.22 7.04 -12.73
N ASN A 298 -11.57 6.45 -13.87
CA ASN A 298 -12.13 5.11 -13.95
C ASN A 298 -11.12 4.03 -13.55
N ALA A 299 -9.83 4.19 -13.88
CA ALA A 299 -8.79 3.26 -13.42
C ALA A 299 -8.59 3.30 -11.90
N VAL A 300 -8.67 4.47 -11.25
CA VAL A 300 -8.55 4.54 -9.78
C VAL A 300 -9.85 4.16 -9.04
N PHE A 301 -11.02 4.39 -9.63
CA PHE A 301 -12.33 4.04 -9.04
C PHE A 301 -12.69 2.56 -9.27
N TRP A 302 -12.87 2.15 -10.52
CA TRP A 302 -13.36 0.81 -10.89
C TRP A 302 -12.24 -0.23 -10.94
N GLY A 303 -11.00 0.20 -11.21
CA GLY A 303 -9.80 -0.61 -11.09
C GLY A 303 -9.33 -0.73 -9.63
N TRP A 304 -8.55 0.25 -9.15
CA TRP A 304 -7.91 0.20 -7.82
C TRP A 304 -8.90 0.04 -6.67
N ALA A 305 -9.77 1.04 -6.45
CA ALA A 305 -10.57 1.08 -5.24
C ALA A 305 -11.59 -0.06 -5.19
N SER A 306 -12.30 -0.33 -6.29
CA SER A 306 -13.31 -1.41 -6.34
C SER A 306 -12.72 -2.81 -6.17
N LEU A 307 -11.60 -3.14 -6.83
CA LEU A 307 -10.93 -4.45 -6.63
C LEU A 307 -10.26 -4.55 -5.25
N GLY A 308 -9.73 -3.44 -4.72
CA GLY A 308 -9.20 -3.37 -3.35
C GLY A 308 -10.28 -3.64 -2.30
N MET A 309 -11.42 -2.97 -2.42
CA MET A 309 -12.61 -3.16 -1.57
C MET A 309 -13.11 -4.60 -1.62
N ILE A 310 -13.43 -5.12 -2.81
CA ILE A 310 -13.97 -6.49 -2.96
C ILE A 310 -12.95 -7.54 -2.49
N GLY A 311 -11.65 -7.35 -2.77
CA GLY A 311 -10.57 -8.21 -2.28
C GLY A 311 -10.50 -8.29 -0.75
N LEU A 312 -10.65 -7.16 -0.06
CA LEU A 312 -10.76 -7.14 1.41
C LEU A 312 -12.11 -7.70 1.89
N GLY A 313 -13.22 -7.40 1.21
CA GLY A 313 -14.56 -7.92 1.52
C GLY A 313 -14.66 -9.45 1.47
N LEU A 314 -14.01 -10.08 0.48
CA LEU A 314 -13.87 -11.54 0.36
C LEU A 314 -13.13 -12.18 1.56
N TYR A 315 -12.35 -11.41 2.30
CA TYR A 315 -11.88 -11.82 3.62
C TYR A 315 -12.91 -11.54 4.72
N VAL A 316 -13.38 -10.30 4.83
CA VAL A 316 -14.20 -9.80 5.96
C VAL A 316 -15.53 -10.54 6.09
N VAL A 317 -16.32 -10.60 5.01
CA VAL A 317 -17.71 -11.09 5.02
C VAL A 317 -17.85 -12.50 5.60
N PRO A 318 -17.10 -13.52 5.13
CA PRO A 318 -17.12 -14.85 5.75
C PRO A 318 -16.59 -14.88 7.19
N ARG A 319 -15.63 -14.02 7.58
CA ARG A 319 -15.03 -14.09 8.92
C ARG A 319 -15.97 -13.58 10.02
N VAL A 320 -16.75 -12.53 9.76
CA VAL A 320 -17.64 -11.98 10.80
C VAL A 320 -18.94 -12.77 10.96
N GLY A 321 -19.36 -13.51 9.93
CA GLY A 321 -20.45 -14.50 10.03
C GLY A 321 -19.98 -15.90 10.45
N ASN A 322 -18.68 -16.11 10.65
CA ASN A 322 -18.05 -17.40 10.93
C ASN A 322 -18.46 -18.53 9.95
N ALA A 323 -18.50 -18.21 8.65
CA ALA A 323 -18.92 -19.14 7.60
C ALA A 323 -17.90 -19.19 6.44
N PRO A 324 -17.79 -20.31 5.70
CA PRO A 324 -17.03 -20.33 4.45
C PRO A 324 -17.70 -19.45 3.38
N LEU A 325 -16.91 -18.85 2.50
CA LEU A 325 -17.42 -18.09 1.35
C LEU A 325 -18.28 -19.01 0.47
N ALA A 326 -19.50 -18.56 0.13
CA ALA A 326 -20.51 -19.43 -0.47
C ALA A 326 -20.13 -20.04 -1.83
N SER A 327 -19.37 -19.31 -2.66
CA SER A 327 -18.83 -19.81 -3.93
C SER A 327 -17.50 -19.14 -4.31
N LEU A 328 -16.44 -19.94 -4.45
CA LEU A 328 -15.19 -19.48 -5.05
C LEU A 328 -15.32 -19.22 -6.56
N LYS A 329 -16.23 -19.92 -7.26
CA LYS A 329 -16.45 -19.72 -8.71
C LYS A 329 -17.00 -18.33 -9.01
N LEU A 330 -18.02 -17.89 -8.25
CA LEU A 330 -18.58 -16.53 -8.39
C LEU A 330 -17.51 -15.46 -8.17
N GLY A 331 -16.66 -15.62 -7.15
CA GLY A 331 -15.55 -14.68 -6.90
C GLY A 331 -14.54 -14.59 -8.05
N TRP A 332 -14.24 -15.69 -8.74
CA TRP A 332 -13.40 -15.64 -9.95
C TRP A 332 -14.12 -15.02 -11.16
N TYR A 333 -15.42 -15.26 -11.35
CA TYR A 333 -16.18 -14.58 -12.40
C TYR A 333 -16.24 -13.06 -12.16
N SER A 334 -16.54 -12.64 -10.93
CA SER A 334 -16.49 -11.23 -10.51
C SER A 334 -15.12 -10.59 -10.75
N PHE A 335 -14.03 -11.31 -10.44
CA PHE A 335 -12.66 -10.83 -10.70
C PHE A 335 -12.42 -10.54 -12.18
N TRP A 336 -12.73 -11.50 -13.05
CA TRP A 336 -12.49 -11.34 -14.49
C TRP A 336 -13.39 -10.27 -15.10
N LEU A 337 -14.69 -10.30 -14.80
CA LEU A 337 -15.67 -9.34 -15.33
C LEU A 337 -15.31 -7.88 -15.00
N ILE A 338 -14.90 -7.59 -13.76
CA ILE A 338 -14.49 -6.23 -13.37
C ILE A 338 -13.21 -5.81 -14.09
N ASN A 339 -12.20 -6.69 -14.20
CA ASN A 339 -10.99 -6.36 -14.94
C ASN A 339 -11.27 -6.16 -16.45
N THR A 340 -12.12 -6.99 -17.06
CA THR A 340 -12.57 -6.81 -18.45
C THR A 340 -13.25 -5.46 -18.67
N ALA A 341 -14.13 -5.04 -17.77
CA ALA A 341 -14.76 -3.71 -17.83
C ALA A 341 -13.70 -2.59 -17.83
N VAL A 342 -12.73 -2.63 -16.91
CA VAL A 342 -11.72 -1.57 -16.76
C VAL A 342 -10.73 -1.57 -17.93
N ILE A 343 -10.34 -2.73 -18.48
CA ILE A 343 -9.48 -2.82 -19.66
C ILE A 343 -10.19 -2.25 -20.90
N ILE A 344 -11.38 -2.77 -21.24
CA ILE A 344 -12.10 -2.35 -22.44
C ILE A 344 -12.50 -0.88 -22.32
N GLY A 345 -13.02 -0.46 -21.16
CA GLY A 345 -13.39 0.93 -20.91
C GLY A 345 -12.23 1.91 -21.03
N SER A 346 -11.06 1.58 -20.47
CA SER A 346 -9.86 2.43 -20.62
C SER A 346 -9.44 2.56 -22.09
N LEU A 347 -9.50 1.47 -22.87
CA LEU A 347 -9.21 1.51 -24.32
C LEU A 347 -10.25 2.34 -25.09
N CYS A 348 -11.54 2.19 -24.79
CA CYS A 348 -12.60 3.01 -25.38
C CYS A 348 -12.36 4.51 -25.13
N LEU A 349 -12.07 4.90 -23.90
CA LEU A 349 -11.81 6.30 -23.55
C LEU A 349 -10.57 6.88 -24.25
N MET A 350 -9.47 6.10 -24.37
CA MET A 350 -8.29 6.50 -25.14
C MET A 350 -8.57 6.65 -26.64
N ALA A 351 -9.45 5.81 -27.20
CA ALA A 351 -9.96 5.96 -28.57
C ALA A 351 -10.91 7.16 -28.75
N GLY A 352 -11.46 7.70 -27.65
CA GLY A 352 -12.45 8.80 -27.65
C GLY A 352 -13.91 8.33 -27.60
N ILE A 353 -14.16 7.02 -27.42
CA ILE A 353 -15.49 6.44 -27.24
C ILE A 353 -15.87 6.59 -25.77
N ASN A 354 -16.80 7.50 -25.47
CA ASN A 354 -17.32 7.72 -24.12
C ASN A 354 -18.86 7.81 -24.11
N ASN A 355 -19.42 7.82 -22.90
CA ASN A 355 -20.85 7.90 -22.63
C ASN A 355 -21.29 9.34 -22.31
N GLY A 356 -21.28 10.21 -23.32
CA GLY A 356 -21.93 11.53 -23.27
C GLY A 356 -21.34 12.58 -22.33
N GLY A 357 -20.17 12.32 -21.72
CA GLY A 357 -19.51 13.26 -20.81
C GLY A 357 -19.95 13.20 -19.34
N GLY A 358 -20.74 12.20 -18.94
CA GLY A 358 -21.11 11.98 -17.54
C GLY A 358 -19.92 11.56 -16.67
N GLU A 359 -19.49 12.41 -15.72
CA GLU A 359 -18.33 12.13 -14.85
C GLU A 359 -18.47 10.82 -14.07
N TYR A 360 -17.39 10.04 -14.02
CA TYR A 360 -17.33 8.67 -13.46
C TYR A 360 -18.25 7.64 -14.15
N ARG A 361 -19.01 8.07 -15.15
CA ARG A 361 -19.99 7.31 -15.95
C ARG A 361 -19.56 7.25 -17.42
N GLU A 362 -18.29 7.51 -17.71
CA GLU A 362 -17.79 7.72 -19.07
C GLU A 362 -17.64 6.42 -19.87
N TYR A 363 -17.59 5.26 -19.19
CA TYR A 363 -17.72 3.95 -19.82
C TYR A 363 -19.11 3.79 -20.45
N THR A 364 -19.18 3.28 -21.68
CA THR A 364 -20.48 3.02 -22.34
C THR A 364 -21.21 1.84 -21.69
N TRP A 365 -22.54 1.78 -21.81
CA TRP A 365 -23.35 0.74 -21.16
C TRP A 365 -22.89 -0.72 -21.42
N PRO A 366 -22.37 -1.11 -22.61
CA PRO A 366 -21.90 -2.49 -22.83
C PRO A 366 -20.62 -2.79 -22.03
N VAL A 367 -19.78 -1.78 -21.78
CA VAL A 367 -18.59 -1.89 -20.93
C VAL A 367 -18.99 -1.98 -19.46
N MET A 368 -19.89 -1.10 -19.02
CA MET A 368 -20.33 -1.08 -17.63
C MET A 368 -21.15 -2.33 -17.26
N LEU A 369 -21.81 -2.98 -18.22
CA LEU A 369 -22.51 -4.24 -18.00
C LEU A 369 -21.59 -5.34 -17.44
N PHE A 370 -20.33 -5.42 -17.89
CA PHE A 370 -19.36 -6.35 -17.30
C PHE A 370 -19.10 -6.05 -15.82
N PHE A 371 -18.91 -4.77 -15.45
CA PHE A 371 -18.75 -4.37 -14.05
C PHE A 371 -20.00 -4.72 -13.23
N GLY A 372 -21.19 -4.37 -13.73
CA GLY A 372 -22.48 -4.65 -13.09
C GLY A 372 -22.70 -6.14 -12.84
N LEU A 373 -22.46 -7.01 -13.82
CA LEU A 373 -22.51 -8.47 -13.66
C LEU A 373 -21.49 -8.98 -12.63
N GLY A 374 -20.28 -8.43 -12.63
CA GLY A 374 -19.24 -8.76 -11.65
C GLY A 374 -19.65 -8.40 -10.22
N VAL A 375 -20.33 -7.26 -10.02
CA VAL A 375 -20.89 -6.86 -8.72
C VAL A 375 -22.11 -7.72 -8.36
N ILE A 376 -23.01 -8.03 -9.29
CA ILE A 376 -24.17 -8.92 -9.04
C ILE A 376 -23.70 -10.30 -8.54
N PHE A 377 -22.69 -10.89 -9.17
CA PHE A 377 -22.07 -12.14 -8.68
C PHE A 377 -21.39 -11.97 -7.31
N THR A 378 -20.86 -10.78 -6.99
CA THR A 378 -20.34 -10.46 -5.66
C THR A 378 -21.48 -10.41 -4.62
N LEU A 379 -22.61 -9.77 -4.95
CA LEU A 379 -23.79 -9.68 -4.08
C LEU A 379 -24.34 -11.06 -3.74
N ILE A 380 -24.58 -11.88 -4.76
CA ILE A 380 -25.11 -13.25 -4.60
C ILE A 380 -24.18 -14.06 -3.69
N ASN A 381 -22.86 -13.97 -3.89
CA ASN A 381 -21.87 -14.67 -3.08
C ASN A 381 -21.84 -14.18 -1.62
N PHE A 382 -21.89 -12.87 -1.38
CA PHE A 382 -21.92 -12.30 -0.02
C PHE A 382 -23.24 -12.60 0.70
N MET A 383 -24.38 -12.45 0.04
CA MET A 383 -25.71 -12.78 0.61
C MET A 383 -25.82 -14.26 0.97
N GLN A 384 -25.40 -15.17 0.09
CA GLN A 384 -25.36 -16.60 0.40
C GLN A 384 -24.37 -16.93 1.54
N THR A 385 -23.28 -16.16 1.69
CA THR A 385 -22.33 -16.33 2.80
C THR A 385 -22.95 -15.89 4.14
N VAL A 386 -23.70 -14.79 4.15
CA VAL A 386 -24.36 -14.26 5.37
C VAL A 386 -25.66 -15.02 5.72
N ALA A 387 -26.31 -15.65 4.74
CA ALA A 387 -27.38 -16.62 4.98
C ALA A 387 -26.87 -17.91 5.66
N ARG A 388 -25.60 -18.30 5.40
CA ARG A 388 -24.93 -19.47 6.00
C ARG A 388 -24.14 -19.17 7.27
N ARG A 389 -24.31 -17.98 7.87
CA ARG A 389 -23.59 -17.56 9.09
C ARG A 389 -23.93 -18.47 10.29
N THR A 390 -22.98 -18.66 11.21
CA THR A 390 -23.26 -19.33 12.50
C THR A 390 -23.59 -18.34 13.63
N THR A 391 -23.49 -17.03 13.37
CA THR A 391 -23.84 -15.97 14.35
C THR A 391 -25.31 -15.62 14.23
N LYS A 392 -26.03 -15.50 15.36
CA LYS A 392 -27.45 -15.07 15.34
C LYS A 392 -27.58 -13.70 14.65
N GLU A 393 -26.86 -12.71 15.17
CA GLU A 393 -26.81 -11.37 14.61
C GLU A 393 -25.84 -11.28 13.42
N ILE A 394 -26.11 -10.35 12.50
CA ILE A 394 -25.19 -9.99 11.42
C ILE A 394 -24.30 -8.85 11.95
N TYR A 395 -22.99 -9.04 11.99
CA TYR A 395 -22.06 -8.00 12.45
C TYR A 395 -22.07 -6.78 11.50
N ILE A 396 -21.96 -5.57 12.07
CA ILE A 396 -22.21 -4.30 11.37
C ILE A 396 -21.32 -4.07 10.13
N SER A 397 -20.09 -4.61 10.13
CA SER A 397 -19.22 -4.60 8.95
C SER A 397 -19.89 -5.18 7.69
N ASN A 398 -20.70 -6.23 7.84
CA ASN A 398 -21.47 -6.81 6.75
C ASN A 398 -22.67 -5.97 6.34
N TRP A 399 -23.26 -5.17 7.24
CA TRP A 399 -24.33 -4.23 6.87
C TRP A 399 -23.79 -3.20 5.87
N TYR A 400 -22.68 -2.55 6.25
CA TYR A 400 -21.96 -1.59 5.42
C TYR A 400 -21.50 -2.19 4.07
N ILE A 401 -20.83 -3.35 4.08
CA ILE A 401 -20.32 -3.99 2.86
C ILE A 401 -21.47 -4.43 1.92
N ILE A 402 -22.52 -5.07 2.44
CA ILE A 402 -23.61 -5.59 1.61
C ILE A 402 -24.50 -4.45 1.10
N ALA A 403 -24.82 -3.45 1.95
CA ALA A 403 -25.56 -2.27 1.52
C ALA A 403 -24.83 -1.56 0.37
N ALA A 404 -23.49 -1.43 0.44
CA ALA A 404 -22.71 -0.80 -0.62
C ALA A 404 -22.80 -1.55 -1.96
N VAL A 405 -22.71 -2.88 -1.91
CA VAL A 405 -22.85 -3.75 -3.09
C VAL A 405 -24.27 -3.67 -3.68
N ILE A 406 -25.32 -3.54 -2.84
CA ILE A 406 -26.70 -3.32 -3.30
C ILE A 406 -26.81 -1.93 -3.95
N PHE A 407 -26.33 -0.88 -3.28
CA PHE A 407 -26.42 0.49 -3.77
C PHE A 407 -25.71 0.67 -5.12
N VAL A 408 -24.50 0.14 -5.34
CA VAL A 408 -23.82 0.33 -6.62
C VAL A 408 -24.54 -0.37 -7.79
N ILE A 409 -25.30 -1.44 -7.53
CA ILE A 409 -26.18 -2.07 -8.54
C ILE A 409 -27.37 -1.15 -8.84
N VAL A 410 -28.01 -0.57 -7.82
CA VAL A 410 -29.10 0.41 -8.00
C VAL A 410 -28.59 1.65 -8.75
N ILE A 411 -27.41 2.17 -8.39
CA ILE A 411 -26.78 3.34 -9.01
C ILE A 411 -26.45 3.07 -10.49
N ALA A 412 -25.90 1.90 -10.81
CA ALA A 412 -25.62 1.50 -12.18
C ALA A 412 -26.91 1.28 -13.00
N PHE A 413 -27.95 0.66 -12.42
CA PHE A 413 -29.26 0.55 -13.06
C PHE A 413 -29.83 1.94 -13.37
N VAL A 414 -29.86 2.83 -12.36
CA VAL A 414 -30.44 4.17 -12.45
C VAL A 414 -29.79 5.04 -13.52
N ALA A 415 -28.48 4.91 -13.72
CA ALA A 415 -27.74 5.83 -14.57
C ALA A 415 -27.47 5.33 -16.01
N TYR A 416 -27.80 4.07 -16.31
CA TYR A 416 -27.58 3.45 -17.63
C TYR A 416 -28.86 2.87 -18.28
N VAL A 417 -29.95 2.67 -17.55
CA VAL A 417 -31.25 2.32 -18.15
C VAL A 417 -31.94 3.61 -18.63
N PRO A 418 -32.25 3.76 -19.94
CA PRO A 418 -32.66 5.02 -20.55
C PRO A 418 -34.15 5.33 -20.33
N PHE A 419 -34.55 5.54 -19.07
CA PHE A 419 -35.92 5.90 -18.70
C PHE A 419 -36.10 7.36 -18.28
N TRP A 420 -35.02 8.06 -17.94
CA TRP A 420 -35.06 9.35 -17.24
C TRP A 420 -33.96 10.33 -17.72
N GLN A 421 -33.17 9.94 -18.72
CA GLN A 421 -31.96 10.63 -19.19
C GLN A 421 -32.29 11.70 -20.24
N ASP A 422 -33.32 12.48 -19.99
CA ASP A 422 -33.85 13.52 -20.86
C ASP A 422 -33.88 14.89 -20.17
N GLY A 423 -33.45 15.94 -20.88
CA GLY A 423 -33.43 17.32 -20.38
C GLY A 423 -32.73 17.47 -19.02
N LEU A 424 -33.48 17.93 -18.00
CA LEU A 424 -32.98 18.09 -16.63
C LEU A 424 -32.81 16.75 -15.89
N GLY A 425 -33.48 15.68 -16.33
CA GLY A 425 -33.40 14.35 -15.73
C GLY A 425 -31.98 13.79 -15.78
N GLU A 426 -31.32 13.88 -16.94
CA GLU A 426 -29.91 13.49 -17.12
C GLU A 426 -28.98 14.22 -16.15
N THR A 427 -29.19 15.52 -15.90
CA THR A 427 -28.38 16.29 -14.94
C THR A 427 -28.62 15.81 -13.49
N ILE A 428 -29.87 15.56 -13.11
CA ILE A 428 -30.23 15.03 -11.78
C ILE A 428 -29.61 13.63 -11.57
N ILE A 429 -29.70 12.76 -12.58
CA ILE A 429 -29.14 11.39 -12.57
C ILE A 429 -27.63 11.41 -12.51
N GLN A 430 -26.98 12.30 -13.27
CA GLN A 430 -25.53 12.45 -13.22
C GLN A 430 -25.06 12.90 -11.83
N GLY A 431 -25.78 13.81 -11.17
CA GLY A 431 -25.48 14.25 -9.80
C GLY A 431 -25.71 13.15 -8.77
N TYR A 432 -26.82 12.41 -8.90
CA TYR A 432 -27.09 11.19 -8.13
C TYR A 432 -25.96 10.16 -8.31
N TYR A 433 -25.67 9.73 -9.53
CA TYR A 433 -24.65 8.71 -9.82
C TYR A 433 -23.26 9.12 -9.29
N MET A 434 -22.84 10.35 -9.59
CA MET A 434 -21.55 10.89 -9.15
C MET A 434 -21.43 10.89 -7.63
N HIS A 435 -22.44 11.39 -6.91
CA HIS A 435 -22.36 11.46 -5.45
C HIS A 435 -22.55 10.08 -4.80
N GLN A 436 -23.62 9.36 -5.16
CA GLN A 436 -23.90 8.03 -4.58
C GLN A 436 -22.77 7.04 -4.85
N GLY A 437 -22.05 7.13 -5.98
CA GLY A 437 -20.83 6.36 -6.22
C GLY A 437 -19.77 6.59 -5.15
N VAL A 438 -19.47 7.84 -4.80
CA VAL A 438 -18.47 8.16 -3.76
C VAL A 438 -18.93 7.68 -2.37
N GLY A 439 -20.15 7.98 -1.94
CA GLY A 439 -20.59 7.62 -0.59
C GLY A 439 -21.10 6.20 -0.44
N MET A 440 -22.03 5.76 -1.28
CA MET A 440 -22.70 4.47 -1.08
C MET A 440 -21.90 3.29 -1.62
N TRP A 441 -21.07 3.48 -2.66
CA TRP A 441 -20.13 2.43 -3.07
C TRP A 441 -18.81 2.54 -2.31
N PHE A 442 -18.02 3.61 -2.55
CA PHE A 442 -16.66 3.68 -1.99
C PHE A 442 -16.65 3.86 -0.47
N MET A 443 -17.30 4.89 0.06
CA MET A 443 -17.22 5.19 1.50
C MET A 443 -17.91 4.12 2.35
N LEU A 444 -19.16 3.74 2.04
CA LEU A 444 -19.94 2.79 2.82
C LEU A 444 -19.25 1.41 2.91
N PHE A 445 -18.76 0.86 1.79
CA PHE A 445 -18.01 -0.40 1.80
C PHE A 445 -16.73 -0.24 2.65
N THR A 446 -16.01 0.86 2.50
CA THR A 446 -14.74 1.13 3.19
C THR A 446 -14.93 1.31 4.70
N LEU A 447 -16.01 1.97 5.15
CA LEU A 447 -16.39 2.01 6.56
C LEU A 447 -16.61 0.59 7.10
N GLY A 448 -17.26 -0.28 6.33
CA GLY A 448 -17.40 -1.71 6.67
C GLY A 448 -16.05 -2.41 6.84
N ILE A 449 -15.07 -2.15 5.97
CA ILE A 449 -13.68 -2.64 6.09
C ILE A 449 -13.03 -2.13 7.40
N VAL A 450 -13.18 -0.84 7.73
CA VAL A 450 -12.65 -0.24 8.97
C VAL A 450 -13.28 -0.87 10.21
N TYR A 451 -14.62 -1.02 10.24
CA TYR A 451 -15.34 -1.67 11.33
C TYR A 451 -14.86 -3.09 11.64
N TYR A 452 -14.24 -3.78 10.68
CA TYR A 452 -13.56 -5.05 10.94
C TYR A 452 -12.08 -4.88 11.31
N PHE A 453 -11.28 -4.24 10.45
CA PHE A 453 -9.82 -4.30 10.59
C PHE A 453 -9.29 -3.44 11.74
N LEU A 454 -9.91 -2.30 12.07
CA LEU A 454 -9.46 -1.40 13.13
C LEU A 454 -9.49 -2.04 14.53
N PRO A 455 -10.66 -2.51 15.05
CA PRO A 455 -10.70 -3.22 16.33
C PRO A 455 -9.80 -4.47 16.34
N GLN A 456 -9.67 -5.14 15.18
CA GLN A 456 -8.80 -6.30 15.00
C GLN A 456 -7.29 -5.98 15.02
N GLN A 457 -6.85 -4.78 14.63
CA GLN A 457 -5.46 -4.33 14.80
C GLN A 457 -5.19 -3.93 16.26
N LEU A 458 -6.13 -3.21 16.88
CA LEU A 458 -5.99 -2.75 18.26
C LEU A 458 -6.15 -3.90 19.27
N ASN A 459 -6.76 -5.01 18.86
CA ASN A 459 -7.18 -6.13 19.69
C ASN A 459 -8.09 -5.67 20.84
N LYS A 460 -9.12 -4.91 20.48
CA LYS A 460 -10.18 -4.38 21.34
C LYS A 460 -11.54 -4.49 20.65
N PRO A 461 -12.67 -4.51 21.37
CA PRO A 461 -13.98 -4.27 20.76
C PRO A 461 -14.05 -2.87 20.15
N ILE A 462 -14.98 -2.66 19.20
CA ILE A 462 -15.36 -1.32 18.73
C ILE A 462 -15.98 -0.54 19.90
N TYR A 463 -15.73 0.77 20.00
CA TYR A 463 -16.10 1.57 21.17
C TYR A 463 -17.61 1.59 21.47
N SER A 464 -18.46 1.80 20.47
CA SER A 464 -19.91 1.81 20.63
C SER A 464 -20.61 1.17 19.45
N TYR A 465 -21.37 0.11 19.70
CA TYR A 465 -22.21 -0.52 18.67
C TYR A 465 -23.35 0.42 18.23
N SER A 466 -23.96 1.14 19.17
CA SER A 466 -25.05 2.08 18.91
C SER A 466 -24.64 3.28 18.06
N LEU A 467 -23.42 3.82 18.25
CA LEU A 467 -22.89 4.85 17.33
C LEU A 467 -22.68 4.30 15.91
N GLY A 468 -22.35 3.01 15.78
CA GLY A 468 -22.28 2.34 14.49
C GLY A 468 -23.65 2.24 13.81
N ILE A 469 -24.68 1.81 14.55
CA ILE A 469 -26.07 1.74 14.05
C ILE A 469 -26.56 3.13 13.63
N LEU A 470 -26.34 4.15 14.47
CA LEU A 470 -26.69 5.53 14.18
C LEU A 470 -26.00 6.00 12.88
N ALA A 471 -24.68 5.80 12.77
CA ALA A 471 -23.92 6.18 11.59
C ALA A 471 -24.39 5.43 10.32
N PHE A 472 -24.76 4.15 10.42
CA PHE A 472 -25.24 3.37 9.28
C PHE A 472 -26.58 3.91 8.74
N TRP A 473 -27.59 4.08 9.60
CA TRP A 473 -28.91 4.51 9.15
C TRP A 473 -28.96 5.98 8.75
N THR A 474 -28.23 6.86 9.45
CA THR A 474 -28.17 8.29 9.08
C THR A 474 -27.35 8.53 7.82
N GLN A 475 -26.30 7.73 7.56
CA GLN A 475 -25.61 7.71 6.25
C GLN A 475 -26.59 7.34 5.13
N ILE A 476 -27.43 6.33 5.31
CA ILE A 476 -28.43 5.95 4.28
C ILE A 476 -29.48 7.06 4.09
N LEU A 477 -30.05 7.57 5.18
CA LEU A 477 -31.09 8.59 5.16
C LEU A 477 -30.63 9.90 4.50
N PHE A 478 -29.49 10.45 4.93
CA PHE A 478 -29.04 11.75 4.44
C PHE A 478 -28.31 11.64 3.10
N TYR A 479 -27.45 10.64 2.90
CA TYR A 479 -26.60 10.62 1.70
C TYR A 479 -27.39 10.35 0.41
N THR A 480 -28.50 9.61 0.47
CA THR A 480 -29.36 9.32 -0.70
C THR A 480 -29.91 10.56 -1.39
N VAL A 481 -30.09 11.69 -0.69
CA VAL A 481 -30.72 12.90 -1.24
C VAL A 481 -29.73 13.98 -1.72
N ILE A 482 -28.42 13.79 -1.56
CA ILE A 482 -27.42 14.86 -1.74
C ILE A 482 -27.03 15.13 -3.21
N GLY A 483 -27.35 14.24 -4.16
CA GLY A 483 -26.79 14.27 -5.52
C GLY A 483 -26.84 15.62 -6.26
N THR A 484 -27.88 16.42 -6.06
CA THR A 484 -28.06 17.74 -6.68
C THR A 484 -27.24 18.87 -6.04
N HIS A 485 -26.52 18.64 -4.94
CA HIS A 485 -25.61 19.64 -4.35
C HIS A 485 -24.39 19.97 -5.23
N HIS A 486 -24.08 19.10 -6.20
CA HIS A 486 -23.08 19.34 -7.24
C HIS A 486 -23.56 20.33 -8.32
N PHE A 487 -24.81 20.75 -8.25
CA PHE A 487 -25.50 21.58 -9.24
C PHE A 487 -26.30 22.71 -8.57
N VAL A 488 -25.78 23.24 -7.46
CA VAL A 488 -26.29 24.48 -6.85
C VAL A 488 -26.09 25.65 -7.84
N PHE A 489 -27.06 26.55 -7.94
CA PHE A 489 -27.16 27.60 -8.98
C PHE A 489 -27.31 27.11 -10.43
N SER A 490 -27.50 25.81 -10.68
CA SER A 490 -27.89 25.30 -12.00
C SER A 490 -29.38 25.53 -12.32
N SER A 491 -29.80 25.08 -13.51
CA SER A 491 -31.20 25.00 -13.95
C SER A 491 -32.05 23.94 -13.21
N ILE A 492 -31.46 23.10 -12.35
CA ILE A 492 -32.22 22.15 -11.52
C ILE A 492 -33.09 22.94 -10.51
N PRO A 493 -34.37 22.56 -10.28
CA PRO A 493 -35.27 23.24 -9.35
C PRO A 493 -34.65 23.56 -7.98
N TRP A 494 -34.83 24.81 -7.54
CA TRP A 494 -34.24 25.34 -6.30
C TRP A 494 -34.64 24.57 -5.03
N SER A 495 -35.81 23.93 -5.04
CA SER A 495 -36.25 23.00 -4.00
C SER A 495 -35.34 21.77 -3.90
N LEU A 496 -35.02 21.12 -5.02
CA LEU A 496 -34.11 19.97 -5.08
C LEU A 496 -32.68 20.34 -4.70
N GLN A 497 -32.21 21.53 -5.08
CA GLN A 497 -30.92 22.06 -4.60
C GLN A 497 -30.95 22.21 -3.07
N THR A 498 -32.04 22.75 -2.50
CA THR A 498 -32.16 22.98 -1.05
C THR A 498 -32.28 21.69 -0.24
N VAL A 499 -33.01 20.68 -0.75
CA VAL A 499 -33.10 19.35 -0.11
C VAL A 499 -31.72 18.69 -0.04
N ALA A 500 -30.92 18.77 -1.11
CA ALA A 500 -29.57 18.22 -1.10
C ALA A 500 -28.63 18.94 -0.12
N ILE A 501 -28.74 20.27 0.01
CA ILE A 501 -27.99 21.04 1.03
C ILE A 501 -28.37 20.60 2.44
N LEU A 502 -29.65 20.37 2.72
CA LEU A 502 -30.11 19.84 4.01
C LEU A 502 -29.61 18.40 4.25
N GLY A 503 -29.55 17.58 3.20
CA GLY A 503 -28.88 16.27 3.24
C GLY A 503 -27.40 16.37 3.61
N SER A 504 -26.66 17.29 2.97
CA SER A 504 -25.25 17.56 3.27
C SER A 504 -25.06 18.01 4.72
N MET A 505 -25.93 18.89 5.24
CA MET A 505 -25.93 19.27 6.66
C MET A 505 -26.20 18.06 7.58
N GLY A 506 -27.12 17.17 7.20
CA GLY A 506 -27.41 15.94 7.91
C GLY A 506 -26.21 14.99 8.02
N MET A 507 -25.27 15.02 7.06
CA MET A 507 -24.07 14.18 7.06
C MET A 507 -23.11 14.43 8.24
N VAL A 508 -23.23 15.58 8.92
CA VAL A 508 -22.49 15.81 10.19
C VAL A 508 -22.78 14.70 11.21
N ILE A 509 -24.00 14.14 11.24
CA ILE A 509 -24.41 13.09 12.19
C ILE A 509 -23.65 11.77 11.97
N PRO A 510 -23.71 11.10 10.80
CA PRO A 510 -22.95 9.86 10.56
C PRO A 510 -21.43 10.08 10.53
N VAL A 511 -20.95 11.24 10.08
CA VAL A 511 -19.51 11.56 10.09
C VAL A 511 -19.00 11.68 11.52
N ALA A 512 -19.68 12.45 12.38
CA ALA A 512 -19.31 12.57 13.80
C ALA A 512 -19.44 11.22 14.53
N ALA A 513 -20.57 10.52 14.37
CA ALA A 513 -20.80 9.23 15.02
C ALA A 513 -19.74 8.18 14.63
N GLY A 514 -19.44 8.04 13.33
CA GLY A 514 -18.38 7.14 12.85
C GLY A 514 -16.99 7.53 13.32
N THR A 515 -16.63 8.82 13.22
CA THR A 515 -15.33 9.36 13.66
C THR A 515 -15.12 9.12 15.15
N THR A 516 -16.09 9.49 15.99
CA THR A 516 -16.03 9.27 17.44
C THR A 516 -15.89 7.78 17.77
N ASN A 517 -16.61 6.90 17.07
CA ASN A 517 -16.53 5.47 17.27
C ASN A 517 -15.12 4.92 16.97
N PHE A 518 -14.51 5.33 15.85
CA PHE A 518 -13.16 4.91 15.48
C PHE A 518 -12.08 5.50 16.40
N ILE A 519 -12.11 6.80 16.69
CA ILE A 519 -11.13 7.45 17.58
C ILE A 519 -11.21 6.87 19.00
N MET A 520 -12.40 6.73 19.57
CA MET A 520 -12.56 6.19 20.93
C MET A 520 -12.20 4.70 21.03
N THR A 521 -12.16 3.97 19.91
CA THR A 521 -11.63 2.59 19.88
C THR A 521 -10.11 2.55 20.18
N PHE A 522 -9.37 3.64 19.95
CA PHE A 522 -7.98 3.80 20.39
C PHE A 522 -7.82 4.11 21.90
N LYS A 523 -8.90 4.36 22.65
CA LYS A 523 -8.83 4.71 24.08
C LYS A 523 -8.06 3.65 24.87
N GLY A 524 -6.97 4.05 25.53
CA GLY A 524 -6.05 3.13 26.22
C GLY A 524 -5.34 2.13 25.28
N ALA A 525 -5.09 2.50 24.02
CA ALA A 525 -4.35 1.69 23.03
C ALA A 525 -3.38 2.51 22.16
N TRP A 526 -3.29 3.83 22.35
CA TRP A 526 -2.40 4.73 21.59
C TRP A 526 -0.92 4.31 21.56
N HIS A 527 -0.42 3.64 22.61
CA HIS A 527 0.93 3.05 22.64
C HIS A 527 1.21 2.03 21.53
N LYS A 528 0.18 1.47 20.88
CA LYS A 528 0.30 0.55 19.74
C LYS A 528 0.58 1.26 18.41
N VAL A 529 0.39 2.58 18.34
CA VAL A 529 0.51 3.34 17.10
C VAL A 529 1.96 3.43 16.61
N PRO A 530 2.96 3.82 17.43
CA PRO A 530 4.36 3.89 16.97
C PRO A 530 4.95 2.51 16.61
N SER A 531 4.40 1.44 17.22
CA SER A 531 4.83 0.04 17.07
C SER A 531 4.05 -0.74 16.00
N SER A 532 3.18 -0.08 15.23
CA SER A 532 2.41 -0.69 14.15
C SER A 532 2.54 0.10 12.85
N TYR A 533 2.80 -0.60 11.74
CA TYR A 533 2.78 0.02 10.41
C TYR A 533 1.35 0.20 9.84
N THR A 534 0.30 -0.35 10.47
CA THR A 534 -1.10 -0.22 9.97
C THR A 534 -1.90 0.88 10.66
N LEU A 535 -1.67 1.09 11.95
CA LEU A 535 -2.46 2.03 12.74
C LEU A 535 -2.27 3.51 12.32
N PRO A 536 -1.09 3.98 11.87
CA PRO A 536 -0.94 5.31 11.28
C PRO A 536 -1.84 5.53 10.06
N PHE A 537 -1.96 4.54 9.17
CA PHE A 537 -2.85 4.64 8.01
C PHE A 537 -4.33 4.71 8.43
N PHE A 538 -4.75 3.93 9.44
CA PHE A 538 -6.10 4.05 9.99
C PHE A 538 -6.35 5.44 10.61
N ILE A 539 -5.41 5.98 11.37
CA ILE A 539 -5.54 7.31 12.01
C ILE A 539 -5.67 8.41 10.95
N VAL A 540 -4.81 8.40 9.94
CA VAL A 540 -4.89 9.37 8.84
C VAL A 540 -6.20 9.25 8.06
N GLY A 541 -6.65 8.01 7.77
CA GLY A 541 -7.96 7.78 7.15
C GLY A 541 -9.15 8.28 8.00
N ILE A 542 -9.08 8.15 9.33
CA ILE A 542 -10.11 8.68 10.25
C ILE A 542 -10.08 10.21 10.29
N ILE A 543 -8.90 10.82 10.28
CA ILE A 543 -8.76 12.29 10.26
C ILE A 543 -9.34 12.84 8.95
N PHE A 544 -9.00 12.27 7.79
CA PHE A 544 -9.58 12.71 6.52
C PHE A 544 -11.05 12.31 6.35
N TYR A 545 -11.54 11.25 6.99
CA TYR A 545 -12.97 10.96 7.04
C TYR A 545 -13.74 12.07 7.74
N PHE A 546 -13.21 12.58 8.86
CA PHE A 546 -13.79 13.73 9.54
C PHE A 546 -13.66 15.01 8.72
N THR A 547 -12.44 15.41 8.36
CA THR A 547 -12.20 16.72 7.72
C THR A 547 -12.73 16.79 6.30
N GLY A 548 -12.52 15.75 5.48
CA GLY A 548 -12.97 15.70 4.09
C GLY A 548 -14.50 15.65 3.96
N SER A 549 -15.20 14.88 4.79
CA SER A 549 -16.67 14.85 4.75
C SER A 549 -17.32 16.12 5.32
N LEU A 550 -16.72 16.76 6.32
CA LEU A 550 -17.15 18.10 6.76
C LEU A 550 -16.83 19.19 5.73
N GLN A 551 -15.71 19.09 5.01
CA GLN A 551 -15.40 19.99 3.90
C GLN A 551 -16.44 19.84 2.77
N GLY A 552 -16.85 18.62 2.42
CA GLY A 552 -17.93 18.38 1.46
C GLY A 552 -19.29 18.91 1.92
N THR A 553 -19.53 18.95 3.24
CA THR A 553 -20.69 19.64 3.82
C THR A 553 -20.58 21.15 3.63
N ALA A 554 -19.39 21.73 3.83
CA ALA A 554 -19.15 23.15 3.61
C ALA A 554 -19.21 23.56 2.13
N GLU A 555 -18.77 22.72 1.20
CA GLU A 555 -18.85 22.94 -0.26
C GLU A 555 -20.29 22.92 -0.81
N ALA A 556 -21.25 22.36 -0.06
CA ALA A 556 -22.66 22.36 -0.44
C ALA A 556 -23.37 23.70 -0.18
N PHE A 557 -22.90 24.52 0.78
CA PHE A 557 -23.57 25.79 1.09
C PHE A 557 -23.49 26.78 -0.08
N ARG A 558 -24.59 27.51 -0.35
CA ARG A 558 -24.67 28.45 -1.47
C ARG A 558 -23.57 29.52 -1.47
N SER A 559 -23.19 30.05 -0.30
CA SER A 559 -22.18 31.10 -0.17
C SER A 559 -20.75 30.65 -0.50
N THR A 560 -20.39 29.41 -0.18
CA THR A 560 -19.08 28.80 -0.47
C THR A 560 -19.05 28.19 -1.86
N ASN A 561 -20.15 27.52 -2.27
CA ASN A 561 -20.30 26.94 -3.60
C ASN A 561 -20.16 27.99 -4.71
N LEU A 562 -20.71 29.21 -4.50
CA LEU A 562 -20.55 30.36 -5.40
C LEU A 562 -19.07 30.73 -5.68
N ILE A 563 -18.16 30.44 -4.75
CA ILE A 563 -16.72 30.76 -4.85
C ILE A 563 -15.93 29.53 -5.35
N TRP A 564 -16.29 28.33 -4.90
CA TRP A 564 -15.49 27.11 -5.13
C TRP A 564 -15.94 26.26 -6.33
N HIS A 565 -17.19 26.39 -6.79
CA HIS A 565 -17.68 25.60 -7.93
C HIS A 565 -16.93 25.97 -9.23
N PHE A 566 -16.73 24.99 -10.11
CA PHE A 566 -15.84 25.06 -11.29
C PHE A 566 -14.36 25.44 -11.04
N THR A 567 -13.92 25.64 -9.79
CA THR A 567 -12.50 25.82 -9.45
C THR A 567 -11.81 24.48 -9.18
N ASP A 568 -10.47 24.48 -9.07
CA ASP A 568 -9.71 23.29 -8.70
C ASP A 568 -9.89 22.91 -7.20
N PHE A 569 -10.69 23.65 -6.42
CA PHE A 569 -11.03 23.32 -5.03
C PHE A 569 -11.74 21.96 -4.94
N THR A 570 -12.73 21.72 -5.81
CA THR A 570 -13.45 20.43 -5.88
C THR A 570 -12.54 19.30 -6.38
N VAL A 571 -11.51 19.60 -7.18
CA VAL A 571 -10.47 18.62 -7.55
C VAL A 571 -9.64 18.25 -6.32
N ALA A 572 -9.26 19.23 -5.50
CA ALA A 572 -8.57 19.00 -4.24
C ALA A 572 -9.45 18.24 -3.22
N HIS A 573 -10.75 18.55 -3.13
CA HIS A 573 -11.73 17.80 -2.34
C HIS A 573 -11.81 16.32 -2.74
N SER A 574 -11.94 16.06 -4.04
CA SER A 574 -12.04 14.69 -4.58
C SER A 574 -10.77 13.89 -4.27
N HIS A 575 -9.59 14.51 -4.34
CA HIS A 575 -8.35 13.88 -3.88
C HIS A 575 -8.31 13.69 -2.36
N LEU A 576 -8.68 14.69 -1.56
CA LEU A 576 -8.69 14.59 -0.09
C LEU A 576 -9.60 13.45 0.39
N THR A 577 -10.75 13.25 -0.24
CA THR A 577 -11.70 12.19 0.10
C THR A 577 -11.29 10.83 -0.47
N MET A 578 -11.13 10.69 -1.79
CA MET A 578 -10.81 9.39 -2.40
C MET A 578 -9.40 8.89 -2.06
N TYR A 579 -8.41 9.78 -1.97
CA TYR A 579 -7.06 9.40 -1.56
C TYR A 579 -6.94 9.34 -0.03
N GLY A 580 -7.21 10.47 0.64
CA GLY A 580 -7.03 10.62 2.08
C GLY A 580 -7.87 9.65 2.92
N ILE A 581 -9.07 9.29 2.46
CA ILE A 581 -9.94 8.33 3.16
C ILE A 581 -9.80 6.93 2.55
N ILE A 582 -10.22 6.75 1.28
CA ILE A 582 -10.39 5.40 0.70
C ILE A 582 -9.03 4.71 0.52
N CYS A 583 -8.05 5.35 -0.13
CA CYS A 583 -6.73 4.73 -0.31
C CYS A 583 -6.03 4.42 1.02
N PHE A 584 -6.04 5.34 1.99
CA PHE A 584 -5.44 5.10 3.32
C PHE A 584 -6.09 3.92 4.05
N PHE A 585 -7.42 3.80 4.06
CA PHE A 585 -8.09 2.65 4.67
C PHE A 585 -7.87 1.34 3.90
N LEU A 586 -7.84 1.37 2.56
CA LEU A 586 -7.50 0.20 1.75
C LEU A 586 -6.06 -0.27 2.01
N TRP A 587 -5.09 0.64 2.05
CA TRP A 587 -3.71 0.29 2.42
C TRP A 587 -3.63 -0.27 3.84
N ALA A 588 -4.31 0.34 4.81
CA ALA A 588 -4.35 -0.15 6.19
C ALA A 588 -4.92 -1.59 6.26
N GLY A 589 -5.99 -1.88 5.52
CA GLY A 589 -6.57 -3.22 5.37
C GLY A 589 -5.65 -4.21 4.66
N ILE A 590 -4.98 -3.80 3.58
CA ILE A 590 -4.05 -4.65 2.80
C ILE A 590 -2.82 -5.02 3.63
N TYR A 591 -2.18 -4.04 4.28
CA TYR A 591 -1.06 -4.27 5.19
C TYR A 591 -1.46 -5.08 6.44
N ALA A 592 -2.72 -5.02 6.86
CA ALA A 592 -3.29 -5.86 7.92
C ALA A 592 -3.63 -7.29 7.47
N LEU A 593 -3.92 -7.50 6.19
CA LEU A 593 -4.40 -8.78 5.65
C LEU A 593 -3.30 -9.62 5.01
N VAL A 594 -2.53 -9.05 4.08
CA VAL A 594 -1.61 -9.84 3.24
C VAL A 594 -0.58 -10.63 4.07
N PRO A 595 0.07 -10.09 5.11
CA PRO A 595 0.97 -10.86 5.97
C PRO A 595 0.31 -12.05 6.69
N ARG A 596 -1.01 -11.99 6.93
CA ARG A 596 -1.77 -13.09 7.53
C ARG A 596 -2.14 -14.18 6.53
N LEU A 597 -2.23 -13.85 5.24
CA LEU A 597 -2.46 -14.80 4.15
C LEU A 597 -1.15 -15.46 3.67
N THR A 598 -0.03 -14.73 3.73
CA THR A 598 1.25 -15.16 3.12
C THR A 598 2.34 -15.52 4.13
N GLY A 599 2.16 -15.18 5.41
CA GLY A 599 3.14 -15.34 6.48
C GLY A 599 4.32 -14.35 6.41
N LYS A 600 4.26 -13.31 5.57
CA LYS A 600 5.41 -12.43 5.25
C LYS A 600 5.09 -10.97 5.50
N GLU A 601 5.96 -10.30 6.24
CA GLU A 601 5.87 -8.88 6.59
C GLU A 601 6.56 -8.01 5.51
N ALA A 602 6.09 -6.77 5.31
CA ALA A 602 6.78 -5.78 4.48
C ALA A 602 7.95 -5.13 5.23
N PRO A 603 9.02 -4.65 4.55
CA PRO A 603 10.12 -3.95 5.21
C PRO A 603 9.66 -2.61 5.79
N GLN A 604 9.85 -2.39 7.10
CA GLN A 604 9.25 -1.24 7.80
C GLN A 604 9.66 0.12 7.21
N ILE A 605 10.93 0.28 6.81
CA ILE A 605 11.44 1.52 6.19
C ILE A 605 10.66 1.86 4.92
N THR A 606 10.36 0.87 4.06
CA THR A 606 9.63 1.12 2.81
C THR A 606 8.11 1.23 3.00
N VAL A 607 7.56 0.77 4.14
CA VAL A 607 6.17 1.11 4.54
C VAL A 607 6.10 2.53 5.11
N GLY A 608 7.10 2.96 5.87
CA GLY A 608 7.22 4.34 6.35
C GLY A 608 7.42 5.34 5.20
N ALA A 609 8.26 5.01 4.21
CA ALA A 609 8.40 5.80 2.98
C ALA A 609 7.07 5.94 2.22
N HIS A 610 6.34 4.83 2.02
CA HIS A 610 5.00 4.88 1.44
C HIS A 610 4.05 5.78 2.24
N PHE A 611 3.98 5.63 3.57
CA PHE A 611 3.12 6.45 4.44
C PHE A 611 3.41 7.96 4.30
N TRP A 612 4.67 8.37 4.47
CA TRP A 612 5.04 9.78 4.48
C TRP A 612 4.97 10.41 3.10
N LEU A 613 5.34 9.70 2.03
CA LEU A 613 5.22 10.21 0.66
C LEU A 613 3.74 10.36 0.24
N ALA A 614 2.87 9.42 0.62
CA ALA A 614 1.43 9.54 0.38
C ALA A 614 0.82 10.73 1.15
N LEU A 615 1.18 10.91 2.42
CA LEU A 615 0.63 11.98 3.26
C LEU A 615 1.15 13.37 2.86
N ILE A 616 2.47 13.54 2.74
CA ILE A 616 3.08 14.84 2.38
C ILE A 616 2.73 15.20 0.94
N GLY A 617 2.73 14.22 0.03
CA GLY A 617 2.28 14.42 -1.35
C GLY A 617 0.83 14.88 -1.44
N LEU A 618 -0.08 14.26 -0.68
CA LEU A 618 -1.48 14.72 -0.60
C LEU A 618 -1.58 16.16 -0.08
N MET A 619 -0.82 16.54 0.95
CA MET A 619 -0.86 17.91 1.48
C MET A 619 -0.28 18.96 0.51
N PHE A 620 0.80 18.63 -0.22
CA PHE A 620 1.35 19.48 -1.27
C PHE A 620 0.42 19.55 -2.50
N TYR A 621 -0.41 18.52 -2.73
CA TYR A 621 -1.46 18.53 -3.74
C TYR A 621 -2.64 19.42 -3.31
N THR A 622 -3.22 19.19 -2.13
CA THR A 622 -4.54 19.76 -1.78
C THR A 622 -4.45 21.18 -1.24
N ILE A 623 -3.52 21.49 -0.34
CA ILE A 623 -3.51 22.79 0.36
C ILE A 623 -3.25 23.96 -0.61
N PRO A 624 -2.23 23.92 -1.49
CA PRO A 624 -2.00 25.00 -2.45
C PRO A 624 -3.16 25.11 -3.46
N LEU A 625 -3.72 23.97 -3.89
CA LEU A 625 -4.79 23.94 -4.88
C LEU A 625 -6.10 24.53 -4.33
N MET A 626 -6.45 24.25 -3.07
CA MET A 626 -7.60 24.87 -2.37
C MET A 626 -7.42 26.38 -2.17
N TYR A 627 -6.23 26.81 -1.75
CA TYR A 627 -5.93 28.23 -1.53
C TYR A 627 -5.97 29.03 -2.84
N GLY A 628 -5.23 28.59 -3.86
CA GLY A 628 -5.22 29.23 -5.18
C GLY A 628 -6.61 29.25 -5.82
N SER A 629 -7.38 28.17 -5.68
CA SER A 629 -8.75 28.08 -6.19
C SER A 629 -9.71 29.05 -5.50
N THR A 630 -9.58 29.28 -4.20
CA THR A 630 -10.40 30.26 -3.48
C THR A 630 -10.13 31.68 -3.99
N LEU A 631 -8.86 32.02 -4.25
CA LEU A 631 -8.48 33.30 -4.85
C LEU A 631 -8.92 33.43 -6.31
N LYS A 632 -8.86 32.34 -7.11
CA LYS A 632 -9.42 32.26 -8.47
C LYS A 632 -10.93 32.49 -8.51
N GLY A 633 -11.69 31.90 -7.57
CA GLY A 633 -13.13 32.15 -7.42
C GLY A 633 -13.45 33.60 -7.07
N LEU A 634 -12.67 34.20 -6.16
CA LEU A 634 -12.77 35.63 -5.85
C LEU A 634 -12.46 36.51 -7.07
N MET A 635 -11.43 36.19 -7.86
CA MET A 635 -11.12 36.90 -9.11
C MET A 635 -12.26 36.83 -10.15
N TRP A 636 -13.02 35.74 -10.20
CA TRP A 636 -14.20 35.62 -11.05
C TRP A 636 -15.37 36.47 -10.55
N MET A 637 -15.60 36.54 -9.23
CA MET A 637 -16.61 37.45 -8.65
C MET A 637 -16.22 38.94 -8.81
N ASP A 638 -14.92 39.26 -8.80
CA ASP A 638 -14.38 40.58 -9.14
C ASP A 638 -14.56 40.95 -10.63
N GLY A 639 -15.06 40.03 -11.48
CA GLY A 639 -15.24 40.26 -12.92
C GLY A 639 -13.94 40.32 -13.74
N LYS A 640 -12.83 39.78 -13.22
CA LYS A 640 -11.52 39.83 -13.91
C LYS A 640 -11.48 38.91 -15.13
N PRO A 641 -10.66 39.24 -16.17
CA PRO A 641 -10.47 38.38 -17.33
C PRO A 641 -10.13 36.93 -16.94
N PHE A 642 -10.81 35.96 -17.56
CA PHE A 642 -10.61 34.54 -17.24
C PHE A 642 -9.14 34.09 -17.39
N ILE A 643 -8.44 34.62 -18.39
CA ILE A 643 -7.02 34.32 -18.63
C ILE A 643 -6.11 34.71 -17.46
N ASP A 644 -6.40 35.81 -16.75
CA ASP A 644 -5.63 36.24 -15.58
C ASP A 644 -5.72 35.20 -14.46
N SER A 645 -6.92 34.61 -14.28
CA SER A 645 -7.15 33.54 -13.31
C SER A 645 -6.47 32.22 -13.70
N VAL A 646 -6.24 31.98 -15.00
CA VAL A 646 -5.49 30.82 -15.51
C VAL A 646 -3.99 31.01 -15.30
N VAL A 647 -3.45 32.18 -15.63
CA VAL A 647 -2.04 32.52 -15.40
C VAL A 647 -1.72 32.52 -13.89
N PHE A 648 -2.62 33.05 -13.06
CA PHE A 648 -2.51 33.02 -11.60
C PHE A 648 -2.44 31.60 -11.02
N MET A 649 -3.08 30.61 -11.66
CA MET A 649 -3.09 29.22 -11.17
C MET A 649 -1.80 28.43 -11.45
N ALA A 650 -0.94 28.88 -12.36
CA ALA A 650 0.30 28.17 -12.74
C ALA A 650 1.19 27.70 -11.56
N PRO A 651 1.54 28.53 -10.56
CA PRO A 651 2.33 28.07 -9.41
C PRO A 651 1.59 27.03 -8.53
N TYR A 652 0.26 27.08 -8.45
CA TYR A 652 -0.53 26.12 -7.67
C TYR A 652 -0.65 24.77 -8.41
N TRP A 653 -0.73 24.78 -9.74
CA TRP A 653 -0.64 23.56 -10.55
C TRP A 653 0.76 22.92 -10.53
N LEU A 654 1.83 23.73 -10.41
CA LEU A 654 3.18 23.21 -10.16
C LEU A 654 3.27 22.48 -8.80
N TRP A 655 2.75 23.08 -7.72
CA TRP A 655 2.68 22.39 -6.42
C TRP A 655 1.83 21.12 -6.48
N ARG A 656 0.71 21.14 -7.22
CA ARG A 656 -0.12 19.96 -7.46
C ARG A 656 0.65 18.83 -8.16
N ALA A 657 1.49 19.14 -9.15
CA ALA A 657 2.37 18.17 -9.79
C ALA A 657 3.47 17.64 -8.84
N ILE A 658 4.08 18.50 -8.03
CA ILE A 658 5.07 18.08 -7.00
C ILE A 658 4.41 17.13 -5.98
N GLY A 659 3.19 17.44 -5.51
CA GLY A 659 2.41 16.58 -4.64
C GLY A 659 2.05 15.24 -5.30
N GLY A 660 1.62 15.28 -6.56
CA GLY A 660 1.35 14.11 -7.40
C GLY A 660 2.55 13.18 -7.57
N SER A 661 3.73 13.73 -7.87
CA SER A 661 5.01 13.00 -7.95
C SER A 661 5.32 12.24 -6.66
N LEU A 662 5.10 12.86 -5.49
CA LEU A 662 5.29 12.21 -4.18
C LEU A 662 4.25 11.12 -3.93
N MET A 663 2.97 11.36 -4.26
CA MET A 663 1.90 10.37 -4.17
C MET A 663 2.18 9.16 -5.08
N TRP A 664 2.58 9.38 -6.34
CA TRP A 664 2.94 8.35 -7.30
C TRP A 664 4.16 7.52 -6.86
N LEU A 665 5.21 8.18 -6.37
CA LEU A 665 6.37 7.50 -5.80
C LEU A 665 5.98 6.64 -4.58
N SER A 666 5.03 7.08 -3.77
CA SER A 666 4.48 6.28 -2.67
C SER A 666 3.87 4.96 -3.17
N HIS A 667 3.17 4.97 -4.31
CA HIS A 667 2.56 3.77 -4.89
C HIS A 667 3.59 2.77 -5.38
N LEU A 668 4.75 3.23 -5.88
CA LEU A 668 5.88 2.37 -6.20
C LEU A 668 6.43 1.65 -4.94
N PHE A 669 6.53 2.37 -3.81
CA PHE A 669 6.88 1.75 -2.53
C PHE A 669 5.79 0.77 -2.05
N PHE A 670 4.51 1.09 -2.18
CA PHE A 670 3.40 0.18 -1.87
C PHE A 670 3.44 -1.10 -2.71
N ALA A 671 3.60 -0.98 -4.03
CA ALA A 671 3.69 -2.13 -4.94
C ALA A 671 4.92 -3.01 -4.64
N TYR A 672 6.07 -2.40 -4.35
CA TYR A 672 7.26 -3.12 -3.86
C TYR A 672 7.00 -3.85 -2.54
N ASN A 673 6.32 -3.21 -1.57
CA ASN A 673 5.96 -3.83 -0.30
C ASN A 673 4.98 -5.00 -0.49
N PHE A 674 3.96 -4.83 -1.33
CA PHE A 674 3.01 -5.89 -1.69
C PHE A 674 3.73 -7.08 -2.35
N TYR A 675 4.61 -6.82 -3.32
CA TYR A 675 5.50 -7.83 -3.91
C TYR A 675 6.38 -8.55 -2.89
N LYS A 676 6.90 -7.85 -1.86
CA LYS A 676 7.66 -8.46 -0.76
C LYS A 676 6.82 -9.33 0.17
N MET A 677 5.56 -8.96 0.40
CA MET A 677 4.63 -9.79 1.16
C MET A 677 4.16 -11.02 0.36
N LEU A 678 4.20 -10.98 -0.98
CA LEU A 678 3.96 -12.15 -1.84
C LEU A 678 5.21 -13.04 -2.01
N LYS A 679 6.21 -12.53 -2.73
CA LYS A 679 7.48 -13.21 -3.01
C LYS A 679 8.34 -13.11 -1.76
N GLY A 680 8.40 -14.21 -1.03
CA GLY A 680 9.02 -14.23 0.29
C GLY A 680 10.46 -13.73 0.27
N SER A 681 10.89 -13.17 1.40
CA SER A 681 12.22 -13.52 1.86
C SER A 681 12.32 -15.05 1.83
N ASN A 682 13.39 -15.57 1.21
CA ASN A 682 13.85 -16.93 1.50
C ASN A 682 13.85 -17.10 3.03
N GLN A 683 13.50 -18.29 3.53
CA GLN A 683 13.60 -18.56 4.97
C GLN A 683 15.02 -18.15 5.41
N THR A 684 15.12 -17.15 6.30
CA THR A 684 16.37 -16.84 6.98
C THR A 684 16.74 -18.11 7.72
N ILE A 685 17.76 -18.82 7.22
CA ILE A 685 18.03 -20.21 7.58
C ILE A 685 18.06 -20.31 9.10
N ASP A 686 17.05 -20.97 9.67
CA ASP A 686 17.00 -21.19 11.11
C ASP A 686 18.18 -22.10 11.46
N VAL A 687 19.11 -21.58 12.26
CA VAL A 687 20.36 -22.24 12.60
C VAL A 687 20.07 -23.53 13.36
N ALA A 688 19.00 -23.58 14.15
CA ALA A 688 18.54 -24.79 14.86
C ALA A 688 17.88 -25.79 13.89
N GLU A 689 16.96 -25.34 13.03
CA GLU A 689 16.29 -26.22 12.05
C GLU A 689 17.30 -26.82 11.05
N ALA A 690 18.28 -26.03 10.61
CA ALA A 690 19.36 -26.47 9.74
C ALA A 690 20.35 -27.41 10.44
N ALA A 691 20.69 -27.15 11.72
CA ALA A 691 21.51 -28.07 12.51
C ALA A 691 20.81 -29.42 12.70
N ILE A 692 19.54 -29.42 13.14
CA ILE A 692 18.71 -30.63 13.30
C ILE A 692 18.61 -31.39 11.96
N LYS A 693 18.39 -30.69 10.85
CA LYS A 693 18.37 -31.30 9.51
C LYS A 693 19.71 -31.96 9.17
N LYS A 694 20.84 -31.33 9.51
CA LYS A 694 22.18 -31.87 9.26
C LYS A 694 22.47 -33.10 10.11
N LEU A 695 22.11 -33.08 11.40
CA LEU A 695 22.26 -34.23 12.32
C LEU A 695 21.48 -35.46 11.84
N ASN A 696 20.23 -35.26 11.39
CA ASN A 696 19.42 -36.33 10.76
C ASN A 696 19.98 -36.80 9.41
N GLN A 697 20.77 -35.97 8.69
CA GLN A 697 21.42 -36.35 7.44
C GLN A 697 22.71 -37.15 7.67
N SER A 698 23.44 -36.92 8.76
CA SER A 698 24.54 -37.81 9.18
C SER A 698 24.01 -39.22 9.45
N ASP A 699 23.01 -39.39 10.32
CA ASP A 699 22.36 -40.68 10.62
C ASP A 699 22.01 -41.47 9.34
N ALA A 700 21.26 -40.84 8.44
CA ALA A 700 20.80 -41.46 7.20
C ALA A 700 21.92 -41.77 6.18
N SER A 701 23.09 -41.14 6.32
CA SER A 701 24.29 -41.46 5.53
C SER A 701 25.08 -42.63 6.11
N THR A 702 24.93 -42.88 7.41
CA THR A 702 25.47 -44.05 8.12
C THR A 702 24.61 -45.29 7.84
N GLU A 703 23.28 -45.18 7.94
CA GLU A 703 22.33 -46.26 7.63
C GLU A 703 22.42 -46.78 6.17
N LYS A 704 22.93 -45.97 5.24
CA LYS A 704 23.12 -46.34 3.82
C LYS A 704 24.54 -46.81 3.46
N LYS A 705 25.38 -47.09 4.46
CA LYS A 705 26.77 -47.56 4.28
C LYS A 705 27.06 -48.90 4.98
N PHE A 706 26.04 -49.55 5.53
CA PHE A 706 26.05 -50.92 6.01
C PHE A 706 25.32 -51.83 5.00
#